data_AF-A0A957NME4-F1
#
_entry.id   AF-A0A957NME4-F1
#
_cell.length_a   1.000
_cell.length_b   1.000
_cell.length_c   1.000
_cell.angle_alpha   90.00
_cell.angle_beta   90.00
_cell.angle_gamma   90.00
#
_symmetry.space_group_name_H-M   'P 1'
#
loop_
_entity.id
_entity.type
_entity.pdbx_description
1 polymer ?
#
loop_
_entity_poly.entity_id
_entity_poly.type
_entity_poly.pdbx_seq_one_letter_code
_entity_poly.pdbx_strand_id
1 'polypeptide(L)'
;PLFELLAAGFLLRGIRRNRFIDFGLAGLALGLGLCFYPAFQLFVAALGLFVLYLLLTQRGFWQRYWSKLLLMTLLAAMIAGPLVYFAYEKPDVYFARTKDTSLWAKTAPEKRVGALLENTRKHLLMFQQTGDPNGRHNIPGAPMLDTYTAALMVLGVLLALRWVWRPRGLLLLLWLLIPLLGGILSLDFEAPQSLRSIGSLPAAYLLAMLPLYFVRQEWRQSVEGYFPRTFVWPLLFLLIPIAYSNYYDYFQRWAYSFPAWSSFSTAETLAAQEMNGLNAQTDIYLTSFFAGHPAINFLTQGEKQYTRLDTTARFPLPLPPDKAVVMIFNTETRDMLDDIRRLYPNAAIDEIGPPFGGPPVLFVAHLTPIDIADIEGLMGAYYPTDDWSGPPALMRQDATLRFDWRSQAPLAMPFSVEWEGVLHVETYGEHRFFVQAPAYMELYIGEEKLISGEGDQAAGLVLAKGDHAIRLRAVGGPGPLSLSWRPPDRDIELVPSNALYVPPVTNNGLLGSFYANDSWAPPISFAQIDARFDMYFHVPALPRPYTVEWMGKIAIPQTGNYYFGLESIDESTLNIDGQEVVSAQVRNQLSEKPIALAQGLHDIRIRYSDRTDHTHINFFWTPPGGARQIVPEQVLFPPQANYARVSVPDMRQLLFDPDRAGAPIVVSPQLDGDVHIVQRGLNQPKGIAVGPDGSVYVTEMGARQLLVLSPDGEVARTVTGMPGAGGEEPFVEPFDVAVDGQGQVYVLDAGAARLPIFAPNGDYLRDAPGDPLYFDRTRGLTVDTQNRLWLAATAWGSLVAENAAGEQLFNAPVWPGEDSQPVDVAIGAGDHIFVVDANLHKLIRFDASGQRLLAWELTPTNTLDAPHLAVDADGFVYLSEPEDSRIAQLDPTGERVGAWLLMSEQGAPVKPIGVAVDGAARRVWYVDTAFGEVGYVERPVGE
;
A
#
# COMPACT_ATOMS: atom_id res chain seq x y z
N PRO A 1 33.86 -4.44 16.10
CA PRO A 1 34.45 -5.80 15.87
C PRO A 1 35.97 -5.86 15.61
N LEU A 2 36.50 -5.26 14.53
CA LEU A 2 37.93 -5.38 14.17
C LEU A 2 38.86 -4.93 15.30
N PHE A 3 38.66 -3.71 15.83
CA PHE A 3 39.47 -3.17 16.91
C PHE A 3 39.35 -3.97 18.21
N GLU A 4 38.22 -4.64 18.44
CA GLU A 4 38.02 -5.50 19.61
C GLU A 4 38.89 -6.75 19.52
N LEU A 5 38.89 -7.41 18.35
CA LEU A 5 39.73 -8.58 18.07
C LEU A 5 41.22 -8.23 18.17
N LEU A 6 41.64 -7.08 17.64
CA LEU A 6 43.02 -6.60 17.74
C LEU A 6 43.40 -6.30 19.20
N ALA A 7 42.58 -5.54 19.92
CA ALA A 7 42.83 -5.17 21.31
C ALA A 7 42.92 -6.41 22.22
N ALA A 8 41.91 -7.29 22.17
CA ALA A 8 41.90 -8.53 22.96
C ALA A 8 43.03 -9.48 22.53
N GLY A 9 43.26 -9.63 21.22
CA GLY A 9 44.30 -10.50 20.68
C GLY A 9 45.71 -10.06 21.09
N PHE A 10 46.02 -8.77 20.98
CA PHE A 10 47.30 -8.23 21.42
C PHE A 10 47.46 -8.29 22.94
N LEU A 11 46.41 -7.98 23.72
CA LEU A 11 46.47 -8.10 25.18
C LEU A 11 46.77 -9.55 25.61
N LEU A 12 46.01 -10.52 25.10
CA LEU A 12 46.20 -11.94 25.43
C LEU A 12 47.57 -12.46 24.98
N ARG A 13 48.04 -12.04 23.80
CA ARG A 13 49.39 -12.35 23.30
C ARG A 13 50.47 -11.73 24.19
N GLY A 14 50.28 -10.49 24.62
CA GLY A 14 51.16 -9.75 25.52
C GLY A 14 51.26 -10.40 26.90
N ILE A 15 50.13 -10.84 27.48
CA ILE A 15 50.12 -11.60 28.74
C ILE A 15 50.85 -12.94 28.56
N ARG A 16 50.63 -13.65 27.46
CA ARG A 16 51.27 -14.95 27.20
C ARG A 16 52.78 -14.85 26.96
N ARG A 17 53.23 -13.85 26.18
CA ARG A 17 54.63 -13.69 25.74
C ARG A 17 55.43 -12.68 26.58
N ASN A 18 54.77 -11.93 27.47
CA ASN A 18 55.34 -10.88 28.29
C ASN A 18 56.06 -9.76 27.50
N ARG A 19 55.53 -9.36 26.33
CA ARG A 19 56.14 -8.37 25.44
C ARG A 19 55.49 -6.99 25.57
N PHE A 20 56.29 -5.92 25.69
CA PHE A 20 55.80 -4.54 25.78
C PHE A 20 55.05 -4.07 24.52
N ILE A 21 55.56 -4.41 23.34
CA ILE A 21 54.97 -4.00 22.05
C ILE A 21 53.52 -4.46 21.93
N ASP A 22 53.20 -5.66 22.43
CA ASP A 22 51.84 -6.19 22.37
C ASP A 22 50.85 -5.33 23.18
N PHE A 23 51.25 -4.83 24.36
CA PHE A 23 50.39 -3.91 25.14
C PHE A 23 50.27 -2.54 24.49
N GLY A 24 51.33 -2.04 23.84
CA GLY A 24 51.27 -0.82 23.03
C GLY A 24 50.26 -0.98 21.88
N LEU A 25 50.36 -2.06 21.09
CA LEU A 25 49.42 -2.33 20.00
C LEU A 25 47.97 -2.52 20.49
N ALA A 26 47.77 -3.13 21.67
CA ALA A 26 46.46 -3.20 22.30
C ALA A 26 45.92 -1.80 22.65
N GLY A 27 46.77 -0.91 23.17
CA GLY A 27 46.41 0.47 23.48
C GLY A 27 46.06 1.28 22.24
N LEU A 28 46.82 1.12 21.16
CA LEU A 28 46.53 1.74 19.86
C LEU A 28 45.16 1.29 19.33
N ALA A 29 44.88 -0.01 19.36
CA ALA A 29 43.59 -0.55 18.92
C ALA A 29 42.42 -0.06 19.78
N LEU A 30 42.58 0.03 21.11
CA LEU A 30 41.56 0.58 22.01
C LEU A 30 41.29 2.06 21.74
N GLY A 31 42.35 2.86 21.57
CA GLY A 31 42.23 4.29 21.29
C GLY A 31 41.55 4.55 19.95
N LEU A 32 41.95 3.83 18.89
CA LEU A 32 41.29 3.93 17.58
C LEU A 32 39.83 3.51 17.66
N GLY A 33 39.52 2.38 18.31
CA GLY A 33 38.14 1.90 18.43
C GLY A 33 37.19 2.90 19.10
N LEU A 34 37.68 3.65 20.10
CA LEU A 34 36.91 4.72 20.76
C LEU A 34 36.55 5.87 19.80
N CYS A 35 37.34 6.12 18.75
CA CYS A 35 37.10 7.19 17.79
C CYS A 35 36.06 6.86 16.71
N PHE A 36 35.73 5.58 16.49
CA PHE A 36 34.85 5.18 15.39
C PHE A 36 33.38 5.02 15.78
N TYR A 37 33.08 4.42 16.94
CA TYR A 37 31.70 4.10 17.31
C TYR A 37 31.45 4.17 18.82
N PRO A 38 30.41 4.89 19.29
CA PRO A 38 30.15 5.07 20.72
C PRO A 38 29.97 3.76 21.50
N ALA A 39 29.30 2.75 20.93
CA ALA A 39 29.08 1.48 21.64
C ALA A 39 30.38 0.71 21.94
N PHE A 40 31.51 1.06 21.29
CA PHE A 40 32.82 0.49 21.59
C PHE A 40 33.25 0.71 23.05
N GLN A 41 32.73 1.74 23.72
CA GLN A 41 32.97 1.99 25.15
C GLN A 41 32.57 0.80 26.04
N LEU A 42 31.51 0.07 25.67
CA LEU A 42 31.07 -1.12 26.40
C LEU A 42 32.09 -2.26 26.30
N PHE A 43 32.76 -2.40 25.14
CA PHE A 43 33.88 -3.34 25.01
C PHE A 43 35.07 -2.94 25.89
N VAL A 44 35.40 -1.64 25.95
CA VAL A 44 36.46 -1.15 26.86
C VAL A 44 36.12 -1.49 28.32
N ALA A 45 34.86 -1.33 28.73
CA ALA A 45 34.39 -1.74 30.05
C ALA A 45 34.51 -3.26 30.27
N ALA A 46 34.11 -4.09 29.29
CA ALA A 46 34.26 -5.54 29.35
C ALA A 46 35.73 -5.97 29.56
N LEU A 47 36.65 -5.37 28.79
CA LEU A 47 38.08 -5.64 28.88
C LEU A 47 38.68 -5.13 30.21
N GLY A 48 38.23 -3.98 30.68
CA GLY A 48 38.63 -3.42 31.98
C GLY A 48 38.23 -4.32 33.14
N LEU A 49 36.97 -4.81 33.15
CA LEU A 49 36.50 -5.78 34.13
C LEU A 49 37.28 -7.09 34.09
N PHE A 50 37.65 -7.56 32.89
CA PHE A 50 38.51 -8.73 32.74
C PHE A 50 39.92 -8.51 33.33
N VAL A 51 40.55 -7.36 33.06
CA VAL A 51 41.87 -7.02 33.63
C VAL A 51 41.78 -6.87 35.16
N LEU A 52 40.71 -6.25 35.67
CA LEU A 52 40.44 -6.15 37.11
C LEU A 52 40.31 -7.53 37.75
N TYR A 53 39.56 -8.43 37.12
CA TYR A 53 39.45 -9.81 37.58
C TYR A 53 40.82 -10.52 37.63
N LEU A 54 41.67 -10.33 36.61
CA LEU A 54 43.04 -10.87 36.63
C LEU A 54 43.87 -10.29 37.78
N LEU A 55 43.76 -8.99 38.05
CA LEU A 55 44.43 -8.34 39.17
C LEU A 55 44.01 -8.92 40.52
N LEU A 56 42.73 -9.21 40.70
CA LEU A 56 42.17 -9.72 41.95
C LEU A 56 42.43 -11.23 42.16
N THR A 57 42.49 -12.01 41.07
CA THR A 57 42.55 -13.48 41.16
C THR A 57 43.93 -14.07 40.91
N GLN A 58 44.81 -13.39 40.15
CA GLN A 58 46.13 -13.89 39.80
C GLN A 58 47.22 -13.23 40.67
N ARG A 59 47.73 -13.98 41.65
CA ARG A 59 48.84 -13.52 42.50
C ARG A 59 50.05 -13.13 41.65
N GLY A 60 50.63 -11.95 41.89
CA GLY A 60 51.80 -11.47 41.16
C GLY A 60 51.49 -10.76 39.82
N PHE A 61 50.22 -10.69 39.41
CA PHE A 61 49.85 -10.11 38.11
C PHE A 61 50.21 -8.63 38.01
N TRP A 62 49.90 -7.85 39.06
CA TRP A 62 50.24 -6.42 39.11
C TRP A 62 51.75 -6.20 39.00
N GLN A 63 52.55 -6.87 39.84
CA GLN A 63 54.02 -6.73 39.82
C GLN A 63 54.61 -7.04 38.45
N ARG A 64 54.00 -7.98 37.71
CA ARG A 64 54.49 -8.43 36.40
C ARG A 64 54.08 -7.53 35.23
N TYR A 65 52.90 -6.89 35.30
CA TYR A 65 52.30 -6.24 34.12
C TYR A 65 51.94 -4.76 34.30
N TRP A 66 52.07 -4.15 35.49
CA TRP A 66 51.63 -2.77 35.73
C TRP A 66 52.18 -1.75 34.71
N SER A 67 53.48 -1.80 34.40
CA SER A 67 54.12 -0.87 33.46
C SER A 67 53.66 -1.07 32.01
N LYS A 68 53.26 -2.29 31.65
CA LYS A 68 52.73 -2.62 30.32
C LYS A 68 51.27 -2.21 30.20
N LEU A 69 50.48 -2.40 31.26
CA LEU A 69 49.11 -1.91 31.35
C LEU A 69 49.08 -0.37 31.32
N LEU A 70 50.01 0.28 32.01
CA LEU A 70 50.16 1.73 31.95
C LEU A 70 50.45 2.22 30.53
N LEU A 71 51.37 1.56 29.81
CA LEU A 71 51.63 1.87 28.39
C LEU A 71 50.38 1.71 27.53
N MET A 72 49.64 0.62 27.70
CA MET A 72 48.38 0.37 26.98
C MET A 72 47.38 1.51 27.21
N THR A 73 47.17 1.89 28.48
CA THR A 73 46.22 2.95 28.85
C THR A 73 46.66 4.32 28.33
N LEU A 74 47.94 4.68 28.47
CA LEU A 74 48.47 5.95 28.00
C LEU A 74 48.36 6.08 26.48
N LEU A 75 48.66 5.01 25.74
CA LEU A 75 48.55 5.04 24.29
C LEU A 75 47.09 5.13 23.83
N ALA A 76 46.19 4.39 24.48
CA ALA A 76 44.75 4.50 24.21
C ALA A 76 44.23 5.91 24.47
N ALA A 77 44.61 6.52 25.61
CA ALA A 77 44.24 7.88 25.97
C ALA A 77 44.83 8.93 25.02
N MET A 78 46.08 8.75 24.58
CA MET A 78 46.72 9.65 23.61
C MET A 78 45.98 9.65 22.27
N ILE A 79 45.59 8.47 21.76
CA ILE A 79 44.88 8.33 20.49
C ILE A 79 43.43 8.83 20.60
N ALA A 80 42.74 8.50 21.69
CA ALA A 80 41.37 8.98 21.95
C ALA A 80 41.32 10.45 22.44
N GLY A 81 42.47 11.09 22.65
CA GLY A 81 42.60 12.43 23.23
C GLY A 81 41.74 13.50 22.56
N PRO A 82 41.72 13.62 21.21
CA PRO A 82 40.87 14.59 20.53
C PRO A 82 39.37 14.37 20.79
N LEU A 83 38.92 13.11 20.85
CA LEU A 83 37.52 12.79 21.16
C LEU A 83 37.19 13.11 22.62
N VAL A 84 38.09 12.79 23.55
CA VAL A 84 37.93 13.11 24.97
C VAL A 84 37.86 14.62 25.18
N TYR A 85 38.71 15.38 24.48
CA TYR A 85 38.67 16.84 24.49
C TYR A 85 37.33 17.36 23.95
N PHE A 86 36.86 16.83 22.83
CA PHE A 86 35.55 17.20 22.26
C PHE A 86 34.40 16.87 23.23
N ALA A 87 34.39 15.70 23.85
CA ALA A 87 33.38 15.30 24.83
C ALA A 87 33.40 16.19 26.08
N TYR A 88 34.57 16.68 26.49
CA TYR A 88 34.71 17.63 27.59
C TYR A 88 34.23 19.05 27.21
N GLU A 89 34.56 19.52 26.01
CA GLU A 89 34.19 20.87 25.55
C GLU A 89 32.70 20.98 25.15
N LYS A 90 32.15 19.92 24.56
CA LYS A 90 30.79 19.87 24.01
C LYS A 90 30.00 18.66 24.57
N PRO A 91 29.80 18.58 25.90
CA PRO A 91 29.15 17.42 26.52
C PRO A 91 27.71 17.23 26.04
N ASP A 92 26.96 18.31 25.84
CA ASP A 92 25.57 18.22 25.40
C ASP A 92 25.43 17.65 24.00
N VAL A 93 26.32 18.03 23.07
CA VAL A 93 26.35 17.49 21.70
C VAL A 93 26.81 16.05 21.70
N TYR A 94 27.88 15.74 22.45
CA TYR A 94 28.43 14.40 22.52
C TYR A 94 27.45 13.37 23.09
N PHE A 95 26.68 13.74 24.12
CA PHE A 95 25.72 12.85 24.79
C PHE A 95 24.28 12.96 24.27
N ALA A 96 23.96 13.89 23.35
CA ALA A 96 22.60 14.10 22.84
C ALA A 96 21.95 12.79 22.36
N ARG A 97 22.61 12.07 21.45
CA ARG A 97 22.06 10.83 20.89
C ARG A 97 21.85 9.73 21.93
N THR A 98 22.75 9.61 22.90
CA THR A 98 22.63 8.63 23.99
C THR A 98 21.46 8.98 24.92
N LYS A 99 21.23 10.27 25.18
CA LYS A 99 20.06 10.72 25.94
C LYS A 99 18.77 10.38 25.19
N ASP A 100 18.69 10.66 23.89
CA ASP A 100 17.46 10.45 23.09
C ASP A 100 17.10 8.99 22.87
N THR A 101 18.11 8.13 22.77
CA THR A 101 17.93 6.68 22.50
C THR A 101 17.93 5.83 23.76
N SER A 102 18.02 6.44 24.95
CA SER A 102 17.95 5.72 26.21
C SER A 102 16.53 5.23 26.48
N LEU A 103 16.40 4.00 26.99
CA LEU A 103 15.14 3.44 27.48
C LEU A 103 14.44 4.39 28.48
N TRP A 104 15.22 5.17 29.24
CA TRP A 104 14.70 6.06 30.28
C TRP A 104 14.09 7.35 29.75
N ALA A 105 14.39 7.74 28.51
CA ALA A 105 14.00 9.03 27.94
C ALA A 105 12.49 9.15 27.71
N LYS A 106 11.84 8.06 27.28
CA LYS A 106 10.41 8.05 26.90
C LYS A 106 9.56 7.05 27.69
N THR A 107 10.17 6.22 28.55
CA THR A 107 9.45 5.19 29.32
C THR A 107 9.07 5.68 30.71
N ALA A 108 7.77 5.63 31.00
CA ALA A 108 7.21 5.97 32.31
C ALA A 108 7.85 5.11 33.44
N PRO A 109 8.14 5.68 34.63
CA PRO A 109 8.88 5.00 35.68
C PRO A 109 8.37 3.59 36.03
N GLU A 110 7.06 3.39 36.07
CA GLU A 110 6.41 2.12 36.38
C GLU A 110 6.60 1.02 35.33
N LYS A 111 6.85 1.38 34.06
CA LYS A 111 7.05 0.43 32.94
C LYS A 111 8.51 0.05 32.72
N ARG A 112 9.45 0.78 33.33
CA ARG A 112 10.90 0.67 33.10
C ARG A 112 11.48 -0.72 33.35
N VAL A 113 11.07 -1.37 34.44
CA VAL A 113 11.57 -2.71 34.79
C VAL A 113 11.06 -3.76 33.80
N GLY A 114 9.79 -3.70 33.43
CA GLY A 114 9.19 -4.59 32.44
C GLY A 114 9.87 -4.45 31.07
N ALA A 115 10.08 -3.21 30.61
CA ALA A 115 10.76 -2.93 29.35
C ALA A 115 12.23 -3.40 29.36
N LEU A 116 12.95 -3.23 30.48
CA LEU A 116 14.33 -3.73 30.62
C LEU A 116 14.40 -5.26 30.53
N LEU A 117 13.48 -5.97 31.19
CA LEU A 117 13.42 -7.43 31.16
C LEU A 117 13.10 -7.93 29.75
N GLU A 118 12.14 -7.30 29.09
CA GLU A 118 11.74 -7.67 27.73
C GLU A 118 12.85 -7.37 26.71
N ASN A 119 13.51 -6.21 26.80
CA ASN A 119 14.68 -5.90 25.99
C ASN A 119 15.80 -6.91 26.22
N THR A 120 16.07 -7.29 27.48
CA THR A 120 17.07 -8.31 27.79
C THR A 120 16.73 -9.64 27.13
N ARG A 121 15.46 -10.08 27.23
CA ARG A 121 14.96 -11.31 26.58
C ARG A 121 15.17 -11.25 25.07
N LYS A 122 14.71 -10.19 24.41
CA LYS A 122 14.83 -9.98 22.96
C LYS A 122 16.30 -10.04 22.49
N HIS A 123 17.22 -9.36 23.18
CA HIS A 123 18.64 -9.33 22.79
C HIS A 123 19.38 -10.66 23.06
N LEU A 124 18.98 -11.44 24.07
CA LEU A 124 19.53 -12.79 24.29
C LEU A 124 19.01 -13.80 23.26
N LEU A 125 17.79 -13.60 22.75
CA LEU A 125 17.16 -14.46 21.74
C LEU A 125 17.49 -14.05 20.30
N MET A 126 18.11 -12.88 20.09
CA MET A 126 18.34 -12.32 18.75
C MET A 126 19.26 -13.16 17.87
N PHE A 127 20.12 -13.99 18.48
CA PHE A 127 21.05 -14.83 17.74
C PHE A 127 20.41 -16.08 17.15
N GLN A 128 19.29 -16.55 17.70
CA GLN A 128 18.71 -17.86 17.37
C GLN A 128 17.21 -17.84 17.03
N GLN A 129 16.47 -16.80 17.42
CA GLN A 129 15.01 -16.80 17.30
C GLN A 129 14.48 -15.59 16.54
N THR A 130 14.66 -14.37 17.08
CA THR A 130 14.10 -13.16 16.47
C THR A 130 15.11 -12.03 16.53
N GLY A 131 15.65 -11.66 15.38
CA GLY A 131 16.67 -10.65 15.24
C GLY A 131 16.15 -9.22 15.14
N ASP A 132 17.04 -8.33 14.73
CA ASP A 132 16.77 -6.90 14.56
C ASP A 132 15.70 -6.66 13.49
N PRO A 133 14.64 -5.88 13.77
CA PRO A 133 13.59 -5.59 12.81
C PRO A 133 14.01 -4.57 11.73
N ASN A 134 15.16 -3.90 11.88
CA ASN A 134 15.61 -2.89 10.91
C ASN A 134 16.29 -3.55 9.70
N GLY A 135 15.70 -3.36 8.52
CA GLY A 135 16.16 -3.95 7.25
C GLY A 135 17.58 -3.55 6.82
N ARG A 136 18.13 -2.48 7.38
CA ARG A 136 19.53 -2.05 7.14
C ARG A 136 20.57 -2.94 7.81
N HIS A 137 20.18 -3.68 8.85
CA HIS A 137 21.12 -4.47 9.65
C HIS A 137 21.09 -5.96 9.32
N ASN A 138 19.92 -6.49 8.95
CA ASN A 138 19.71 -7.86 8.50
C ASN A 138 18.35 -7.97 7.78
N ILE A 139 17.97 -9.16 7.32
CA ILE A 139 16.57 -9.48 7.03
C ILE A 139 15.74 -9.22 8.30
N PRO A 140 14.70 -8.37 8.27
CA PRO A 140 13.93 -8.02 9.46
C PRO A 140 13.41 -9.22 10.24
N GLY A 141 13.72 -9.24 11.54
CA GLY A 141 13.31 -10.30 12.45
C GLY A 141 14.05 -11.63 12.28
N ALA A 142 14.84 -11.82 11.22
CA ALA A 142 15.64 -13.03 11.07
C ALA A 142 16.76 -13.10 12.11
N PRO A 143 17.07 -14.29 12.67
CA PRO A 143 18.16 -14.46 13.62
C PRO A 143 19.49 -13.90 13.11
N MET A 144 20.31 -13.36 14.02
CA MET A 144 21.63 -12.78 13.70
C MET A 144 22.70 -13.84 13.37
N LEU A 145 22.44 -15.13 13.66
CA LEU A 145 23.31 -16.25 13.29
C LEU A 145 22.47 -17.33 12.61
N ASP A 146 23.09 -18.08 11.70
CA ASP A 146 22.47 -19.27 11.13
C ASP A 146 22.24 -20.35 12.20
N THR A 147 21.34 -21.28 11.93
CA THR A 147 20.91 -22.32 12.87
C THR A 147 22.07 -23.13 13.46
N TYR A 148 23.09 -23.47 12.67
CA TYR A 148 24.21 -24.30 13.13
C TYR A 148 25.17 -23.48 14.00
N THR A 149 25.52 -22.28 13.55
CA THR A 149 26.38 -21.36 14.31
C THR A 149 25.71 -20.92 15.62
N ALA A 150 24.40 -20.67 15.60
CA ALA A 150 23.62 -20.36 16.79
C ALA A 150 23.59 -21.52 17.79
N ALA A 151 23.35 -22.75 17.33
CA ALA A 151 23.37 -23.94 18.19
C ALA A 151 24.75 -24.15 18.85
N LEU A 152 25.82 -23.98 18.07
CA LEU A 152 27.18 -24.02 18.58
C LEU A 152 27.47 -22.89 19.55
N MET A 153 26.98 -21.68 19.29
CA MET A 153 27.12 -20.54 20.20
C MET A 153 26.47 -20.84 21.55
N VAL A 154 25.24 -21.36 21.56
CA VAL A 154 24.52 -21.73 22.80
C VAL A 154 25.30 -22.78 23.59
N LEU A 155 25.80 -23.84 22.93
CA LEU A 155 26.67 -24.83 23.56
C LEU A 155 27.96 -24.19 24.11
N GLY A 156 28.55 -23.27 23.35
CA GLY A 156 29.70 -22.47 23.76
C GLY A 156 29.44 -21.64 25.01
N VAL A 157 28.28 -21.00 25.11
CA VAL A 157 27.84 -20.25 26.31
C VAL A 157 27.71 -21.20 27.50
N LEU A 158 27.06 -22.36 27.35
CA LEU A 158 26.93 -23.36 28.41
C LEU A 158 28.31 -23.85 28.91
N LEU A 159 29.24 -24.09 28.00
CA LEU A 159 30.63 -24.45 28.33
C LEU A 159 31.37 -23.30 29.03
N ALA A 160 31.19 -22.07 28.56
CA ALA A 160 31.80 -20.88 29.15
C ALA A 160 31.26 -20.61 30.56
N LEU A 161 29.97 -20.84 30.81
CA LEU A 161 29.34 -20.73 32.14
C LEU A 161 29.93 -21.73 33.14
N ARG A 162 30.19 -22.98 32.71
CA ARG A 162 30.94 -23.96 33.53
C ARG A 162 32.32 -23.44 33.96
N TRP A 163 32.89 -22.50 33.22
CA TRP A 163 34.20 -21.90 33.48
C TRP A 163 34.13 -20.40 33.75
N VAL A 164 33.01 -19.90 34.27
CA VAL A 164 32.82 -18.47 34.56
C VAL A 164 33.91 -17.93 35.49
N TRP A 165 34.44 -18.76 36.40
CA TRP A 165 35.54 -18.40 37.31
C TRP A 165 36.94 -18.69 36.74
N ARG A 166 37.07 -18.98 35.44
CA ARG A 166 38.36 -19.08 34.76
C ARG A 166 38.50 -17.90 33.80
N PRO A 167 39.72 -17.34 33.64
CA PRO A 167 39.94 -16.18 32.77
C PRO A 167 39.34 -16.30 31.37
N ARG A 168 39.41 -17.49 30.76
CA ARG A 168 38.90 -17.72 29.39
C ARG A 168 37.38 -17.66 29.31
N GLY A 169 36.68 -18.32 30.22
CA GLY A 169 35.21 -18.33 30.26
C GLY A 169 34.68 -16.95 30.62
N LEU A 170 35.28 -16.31 31.63
CA LEU A 170 34.89 -14.96 32.06
C LEU A 170 35.04 -13.93 30.94
N LEU A 171 36.18 -13.91 30.23
CA LEU A 171 36.40 -12.95 29.15
C LEU A 171 35.32 -13.08 28.07
N LEU A 172 35.00 -14.30 27.62
CA LEU A 172 34.00 -14.53 26.59
C LEU A 172 32.59 -14.09 27.05
N LEU A 173 32.24 -14.36 28.31
CA LEU A 173 30.95 -13.95 28.87
C LEU A 173 30.85 -12.43 29.05
N LEU A 174 31.90 -11.76 29.55
CA LEU A 174 31.93 -10.31 29.66
C LEU A 174 31.88 -9.64 28.28
N TRP A 175 32.61 -10.17 27.30
CA TRP A 175 32.63 -9.65 25.93
C TRP A 175 31.30 -9.90 25.21
N LEU A 176 30.56 -10.97 25.54
CA LEU A 176 29.21 -11.13 25.02
C LEU A 176 28.23 -10.17 25.71
N LEU A 177 28.17 -10.18 27.04
CA LEU A 177 27.08 -9.56 27.82
C LEU A 177 27.19 -8.04 27.94
N ILE A 178 28.39 -7.47 28.08
CA ILE A 178 28.54 -6.03 28.32
C ILE A 178 28.21 -5.22 27.06
N PRO A 179 28.69 -5.57 25.85
CA PRO A 179 28.27 -4.89 24.62
C PRO A 179 26.78 -5.03 24.30
N LEU A 180 26.12 -6.14 24.70
CA LEU A 180 24.65 -6.28 24.56
C LEU A 180 23.87 -5.21 25.33
N LEU A 181 24.45 -4.64 26.39
CA LEU A 181 23.82 -3.56 27.14
C LEU A 181 23.51 -2.33 26.28
N GLY A 182 24.26 -2.11 25.19
CA GLY A 182 24.04 -0.99 24.27
C GLY A 182 22.67 -1.04 23.59
N GLY A 183 22.21 -2.24 23.23
CA GLY A 183 20.84 -2.44 22.74
C GLY A 183 19.82 -2.58 23.86
N ILE A 184 20.14 -3.31 24.93
CA ILE A 184 19.21 -3.58 26.05
C ILE A 184 18.75 -2.28 26.74
N LEU A 185 19.64 -1.33 26.94
CA LEU A 185 19.36 -0.04 27.60
C LEU A 185 18.79 1.01 26.65
N SER A 186 18.42 0.63 25.43
CA SER A 186 17.88 1.50 24.40
C SER A 186 16.36 1.38 24.23
N LEU A 187 15.79 2.11 23.26
CA LEU A 187 14.35 2.17 22.99
C LEU A 187 13.77 0.76 22.76
N ASP A 188 12.64 0.48 23.42
CA ASP A 188 11.99 -0.83 23.46
C ASP A 188 11.32 -1.24 22.15
N PHE A 189 10.77 -0.28 21.40
CA PHE A 189 10.20 -0.52 20.07
C PHE A 189 11.26 -0.85 19.01
N GLU A 190 12.53 -0.49 19.23
CA GLU A 190 13.65 -0.84 18.34
C GLU A 190 14.33 -2.17 18.75
N ALA A 191 13.92 -2.80 19.84
CA ALA A 191 14.58 -3.99 20.36
C ALA A 191 14.09 -5.28 19.65
N PRO A 192 15.00 -6.25 19.35
CA PRO A 192 16.44 -6.18 19.60
C PRO A 192 17.17 -5.32 18.57
N GLN A 193 18.26 -4.66 18.99
CA GLN A 193 19.01 -3.74 18.15
C GLN A 193 20.47 -4.21 18.02
N SER A 194 20.80 -4.70 16.83
CA SER A 194 22.06 -5.38 16.53
C SER A 194 23.23 -4.42 16.34
N LEU A 195 23.03 -3.24 15.73
CA LEU A 195 24.07 -2.25 15.48
C LEU A 195 24.67 -1.67 16.79
N ARG A 196 23.82 -1.37 17.78
CA ARG A 196 24.23 -0.92 19.14
C ARG A 196 24.83 -2.06 19.95
N SER A 197 24.50 -3.30 19.60
CA SER A 197 25.02 -4.52 20.24
C SER A 197 26.17 -5.17 19.46
N ILE A 198 26.68 -4.53 18.42
CA ILE A 198 27.60 -5.13 17.43
C ILE A 198 28.92 -5.62 18.05
N GLY A 199 29.32 -5.06 19.19
CA GLY A 199 30.51 -5.49 19.94
C GLY A 199 30.39 -6.85 20.60
N SER A 200 29.20 -7.46 20.62
CA SER A 200 28.99 -8.83 21.10
C SER A 200 29.37 -9.88 20.04
N LEU A 201 29.41 -9.49 18.76
CA LEU A 201 29.56 -10.41 17.63
C LEU A 201 30.87 -11.22 17.66
N PRO A 202 32.06 -10.63 17.96
CA PRO A 202 33.28 -11.43 18.07
C PRO A 202 33.21 -12.50 19.15
N ALA A 203 32.59 -12.19 20.30
CA ALA A 203 32.40 -13.15 21.37
C ALA A 203 31.45 -14.29 20.97
N ALA A 204 30.36 -13.97 20.26
CA ALA A 204 29.41 -14.96 19.75
C ALA A 204 30.10 -16.00 18.84
N TYR A 205 30.91 -15.56 17.86
CA TYR A 205 31.65 -16.48 17.00
C TYR A 205 32.73 -17.28 17.75
N LEU A 206 33.45 -16.66 18.70
CA LEU A 206 34.43 -17.37 19.52
C LEU A 206 33.77 -18.44 20.42
N LEU A 207 32.58 -18.16 20.92
CA LEU A 207 31.77 -19.12 21.68
C LEU A 207 31.30 -20.27 20.78
N ALA A 208 30.85 -20.00 19.54
CA ALA A 208 30.49 -21.04 18.57
C ALA A 208 31.66 -21.97 18.21
N MET A 209 32.89 -21.46 18.22
CA MET A 209 34.08 -22.27 17.97
C MET A 209 34.50 -23.16 19.15
N LEU A 210 34.03 -22.87 20.36
CA LEU A 210 34.47 -23.54 21.58
C LEU A 210 34.10 -25.03 21.63
N PRO A 211 32.85 -25.46 21.31
CA PRO A 211 32.52 -26.88 21.20
C PRO A 211 33.38 -27.61 20.15
N LEU A 212 33.59 -27.00 18.98
CA LEU A 212 34.37 -27.58 17.89
C LEU A 212 35.84 -27.81 18.29
N TYR A 213 36.40 -26.91 19.09
CA TYR A 213 37.74 -27.08 19.65
C TYR A 213 37.86 -28.36 20.50
N PHE A 214 36.88 -28.63 21.37
CA PHE A 214 36.87 -29.84 22.20
C PHE A 214 36.68 -31.10 21.38
N VAL A 215 35.72 -31.10 20.45
CA VAL A 215 35.50 -32.24 19.55
C VAL A 215 36.77 -32.55 18.77
N ARG A 216 37.49 -31.53 18.27
CA ARG A 216 38.78 -31.72 17.59
C ARG A 216 39.84 -32.33 18.49
N GLN A 217 39.92 -31.91 19.76
CA GLN A 217 40.91 -32.46 20.70
C GLN A 217 40.67 -33.96 20.96
N GLU A 218 39.41 -34.36 21.11
CA GLU A 218 39.03 -35.77 21.31
C GLU A 218 39.20 -36.59 20.03
N TRP A 219 38.80 -36.03 18.88
CA TRP A 219 38.97 -36.68 17.57
C TRP A 219 40.45 -36.94 17.25
N ARG A 220 41.32 -35.97 17.55
CA ARG A 220 42.77 -36.11 17.35
C ARG A 220 43.35 -37.28 18.16
N GLN A 221 42.85 -37.50 19.37
CA GLN A 221 43.32 -38.58 20.24
C GLN A 221 42.73 -39.94 19.86
N SER A 222 41.47 -39.97 19.41
CA SER A 222 40.72 -41.22 19.20
C SER A 222 40.77 -41.75 17.77
N VAL A 223 40.75 -40.86 16.77
CA VAL A 223 40.60 -41.22 15.35
C VAL A 223 41.88 -40.94 14.57
N GLU A 224 42.48 -39.75 14.74
CA GLU A 224 43.68 -39.37 13.97
C GLU A 224 44.95 -40.13 14.37
N GLY A 225 44.91 -40.88 15.48
CA GLY A 225 45.93 -41.87 15.80
C GLY A 225 46.02 -42.99 14.75
N TYR A 226 44.90 -43.30 14.09
CA TYR A 226 44.80 -44.34 13.05
C TYR A 226 44.68 -43.74 11.64
N PHE A 227 43.98 -42.61 11.49
CA PHE A 227 43.74 -41.96 10.20
C PHE A 227 44.08 -40.46 10.25
N PRO A 228 45.29 -40.05 9.84
CA PRO A 228 45.74 -38.67 10.00
C PRO A 228 44.92 -37.70 9.16
N ARG A 229 44.64 -36.51 9.73
CA ARG A 229 43.93 -35.38 9.09
C ARG A 229 42.47 -35.66 8.70
N THR A 230 41.82 -36.62 9.34
CA THR A 230 40.42 -36.98 9.04
C THR A 230 39.38 -36.02 9.60
N PHE A 231 39.73 -35.17 10.58
CA PHE A 231 38.77 -34.20 11.14
C PHE A 231 38.29 -33.16 10.10
N VAL A 232 38.97 -33.04 8.96
CA VAL A 232 38.55 -32.16 7.86
C VAL A 232 37.17 -32.53 7.32
N TRP A 233 36.83 -33.82 7.26
CA TRP A 233 35.56 -34.28 6.70
C TRP A 233 34.34 -33.86 7.52
N PRO A 234 34.22 -34.18 8.83
CA PRO A 234 33.10 -33.71 9.63
C PRO A 234 33.04 -32.18 9.72
N LEU A 235 34.20 -31.50 9.69
CA LEU A 235 34.24 -30.05 9.61
C LEU A 235 33.66 -29.53 8.29
N LEU A 236 33.99 -30.14 7.14
CA LEU A 236 33.41 -29.79 5.85
C LEU A 236 31.90 -30.08 5.81
N PHE A 237 31.44 -31.22 6.34
CA PHE A 237 30.02 -31.54 6.44
C PHE A 237 29.23 -30.53 7.27
N LEU A 238 29.86 -29.88 8.24
CA LEU A 238 29.27 -28.77 9.00
C LEU A 238 29.36 -27.43 8.27
N LEU A 239 30.51 -27.13 7.63
CA LEU A 239 30.74 -25.84 6.98
C LEU A 239 29.97 -25.67 5.68
N ILE A 240 29.71 -26.75 4.93
CA ILE A 240 28.92 -26.70 3.70
C ILE A 240 27.50 -26.16 3.93
N PRO A 241 26.69 -26.69 4.86
CA PRO A 241 25.35 -26.16 5.10
C PRO A 241 25.36 -24.75 5.71
N ILE A 242 26.36 -24.41 6.54
CA ILE A 242 26.56 -23.03 7.03
C ILE A 242 26.83 -22.07 5.87
N ALA A 243 27.73 -22.43 4.96
CA ALA A 243 28.07 -21.62 3.80
C ALA A 243 26.87 -21.47 2.87
N TYR A 244 26.15 -22.57 2.62
CA TYR A 244 24.93 -22.56 1.82
C TYR A 244 23.84 -21.68 2.45
N SER A 245 23.57 -21.82 3.75
CA SER A 245 22.51 -21.05 4.42
C SER A 245 22.83 -19.55 4.39
N ASN A 246 24.06 -19.16 4.70
CA ASN A 246 24.46 -17.75 4.67
C ASN A 246 24.50 -17.20 3.24
N TYR A 247 24.90 -18.01 2.25
CA TYR A 247 24.82 -17.62 0.83
C TYR A 247 23.37 -17.39 0.42
N TYR A 248 22.47 -18.33 0.73
CA TYR A 248 21.06 -18.23 0.41
C TYR A 248 20.41 -17.04 1.13
N ASP A 249 20.66 -16.87 2.43
CA ASP A 249 20.11 -15.75 3.20
C ASP A 249 20.59 -14.40 2.62
N TYR A 250 21.86 -14.25 2.28
CA TYR A 250 22.40 -12.99 1.79
C TYR A 250 22.05 -12.70 0.32
N PHE A 251 22.33 -13.65 -0.58
CA PHE A 251 22.22 -13.44 -2.03
C PHE A 251 20.85 -13.78 -2.59
N GLN A 252 19.99 -14.51 -1.87
CA GLN A 252 18.64 -14.87 -2.34
C GLN A 252 17.53 -14.31 -1.46
N ARG A 253 17.63 -14.35 -0.13
CA ARG A 253 16.55 -13.79 0.70
C ARG A 253 16.68 -12.29 0.91
N TRP A 254 17.87 -11.82 1.28
CA TRP A 254 18.08 -10.40 1.60
C TRP A 254 18.07 -9.52 0.35
N ALA A 255 18.71 -9.98 -0.74
CA ALA A 255 18.74 -9.28 -2.02
C ALA A 255 17.34 -9.03 -2.63
N TYR A 256 16.38 -9.91 -2.31
CA TYR A 256 14.99 -9.88 -2.79
C TYR A 256 14.00 -9.56 -1.65
N SER A 257 14.50 -8.98 -0.54
CA SER A 257 13.67 -8.63 0.60
C SER A 257 13.19 -7.19 0.47
N PHE A 258 11.88 -6.99 0.27
CA PHE A 258 11.27 -5.66 0.22
C PHE A 258 11.59 -4.81 1.47
N PRO A 259 11.44 -5.29 2.71
CA PRO A 259 11.78 -4.52 3.91
C PRO A 259 13.25 -4.12 3.98
N ALA A 260 14.17 -4.95 3.49
CA ALA A 260 15.59 -4.60 3.42
C ALA A 260 15.83 -3.53 2.36
N TRP A 261 15.29 -3.74 1.16
CA TRP A 261 15.42 -2.84 0.04
C TRP A 261 14.85 -1.45 0.34
N SER A 262 13.66 -1.34 0.93
CA SER A 262 13.01 -0.06 1.24
C SER A 262 13.68 0.72 2.38
N SER A 263 14.43 0.05 3.27
CA SER A 263 15.03 0.67 4.46
C SER A 263 16.23 1.59 4.19
N PHE A 264 16.72 1.70 2.95
CA PHE A 264 17.90 2.50 2.57
C PHE A 264 17.55 3.84 1.90
N SER A 265 16.55 4.56 2.41
CA SER A 265 16.03 5.81 1.82
C SER A 265 15.71 5.64 0.32
N THR A 266 15.08 4.52 0.00
CA THR A 266 14.89 4.08 -1.38
C THR A 266 13.86 4.93 -2.10
N ALA A 267 12.74 5.25 -1.45
CA ALA A 267 11.73 6.15 -2.02
C ALA A 267 12.33 7.53 -2.33
N GLU A 268 13.15 8.07 -1.43
CA GLU A 268 13.80 9.37 -1.61
C GLU A 268 14.86 9.33 -2.73
N THR A 269 15.57 8.20 -2.86
CA THR A 269 16.54 8.01 -3.94
C THR A 269 15.85 7.94 -5.30
N LEU A 270 14.75 7.19 -5.39
CA LEU A 270 13.95 7.07 -6.61
C LEU A 270 13.31 8.40 -6.98
N ALA A 271 12.72 9.12 -6.02
CA ALA A 271 12.16 10.44 -6.24
C ALA A 271 13.20 11.42 -6.81
N ALA A 272 14.44 11.42 -6.28
CA ALA A 272 15.52 12.24 -6.83
C ALA A 272 15.90 11.85 -8.27
N GLN A 273 15.88 10.54 -8.59
CA GLN A 273 16.14 10.04 -9.94
C GLN A 273 15.06 10.50 -10.92
N GLU A 274 13.79 10.41 -10.52
CA GLU A 274 12.66 10.92 -11.31
C GLU A 274 12.82 12.41 -11.59
N MET A 275 13.05 13.23 -10.55
CA MET A 275 13.27 14.67 -10.71
C MET A 275 14.42 15.02 -11.67
N ASN A 276 15.47 14.20 -11.69
CA ASN A 276 16.61 14.38 -12.59
C ASN A 276 16.27 14.05 -14.05
N GLY A 277 15.37 13.09 -14.28
CA GLY A 277 14.86 12.71 -15.61
C GLY A 277 13.94 13.76 -16.24
N LEU A 278 13.32 14.62 -15.43
CA LEU A 278 12.38 15.64 -15.91
C LEU A 278 13.05 16.79 -16.67
N ASN A 279 12.36 17.26 -17.70
CA ASN A 279 12.78 18.43 -18.49
C ASN A 279 12.64 19.73 -17.68
N ALA A 280 13.27 20.82 -18.14
CA ALA A 280 13.28 22.10 -17.41
C ALA A 280 11.96 22.90 -17.51
N GLN A 281 11.01 22.48 -18.36
CA GLN A 281 9.70 23.10 -18.54
C GLN A 281 8.58 22.40 -17.75
N THR A 282 8.87 21.25 -17.13
CA THR A 282 7.96 20.50 -16.28
C THR A 282 7.96 21.09 -14.87
N ASP A 283 6.78 21.41 -14.36
CA ASP A 283 6.63 21.85 -12.97
C ASP A 283 6.51 20.61 -12.06
N ILE A 284 7.32 20.59 -11.00
CA ILE A 284 7.46 19.42 -10.10
C ILE A 284 6.74 19.70 -8.79
N TYR A 285 5.87 18.79 -8.37
CA TYR A 285 5.24 18.80 -7.06
C TYR A 285 5.74 17.61 -6.24
N LEU A 286 6.21 17.87 -5.02
CA LEU A 286 6.74 16.85 -4.12
C LEU A 286 5.98 16.88 -2.81
N THR A 287 5.55 15.71 -2.33
CA THR A 287 4.94 15.65 -1.00
C THR A 287 5.91 16.16 0.08
N SER A 288 5.34 16.68 1.17
CA SER A 288 6.10 17.16 2.32
C SER A 288 7.05 16.12 2.93
N PHE A 289 6.83 14.83 2.66
CA PHE A 289 7.71 13.73 3.04
C PHE A 289 9.10 13.83 2.35
N PHE A 290 9.12 14.20 1.07
CA PHE A 290 10.37 14.32 0.29
C PHE A 290 10.95 15.74 0.32
N ALA A 291 10.10 16.76 0.44
CA ALA A 291 10.50 18.16 0.38
C ALA A 291 11.61 18.48 1.42
N GLY A 292 12.77 18.91 0.94
CA GLY A 292 13.92 19.27 1.76
C GLY A 292 14.68 18.08 2.38
N HIS A 293 14.34 16.83 2.04
CA HIS A 293 15.03 15.67 2.58
C HIS A 293 16.52 15.64 2.16
N PRO A 294 17.48 15.31 3.06
CA PRO A 294 18.90 15.32 2.73
C PRO A 294 19.29 14.44 1.54
N ALA A 295 18.63 13.29 1.36
CA ALA A 295 18.89 12.42 0.22
C ALA A 295 18.47 13.07 -1.11
N ILE A 296 17.30 13.72 -1.14
CA ILE A 296 16.82 14.47 -2.31
C ILE A 296 17.81 15.58 -2.64
N ASN A 297 18.10 16.46 -1.67
CA ASN A 297 18.99 17.61 -1.86
C ASN A 297 20.41 17.21 -2.32
N PHE A 298 20.89 16.03 -1.90
CA PHE A 298 22.21 15.53 -2.27
C PHE A 298 22.23 14.89 -3.67
N LEU A 299 21.15 14.21 -4.07
CA LEU A 299 21.10 13.41 -5.30
C LEU A 299 20.51 14.16 -6.51
N THR A 300 19.72 15.22 -6.29
CA THR A 300 19.20 16.05 -7.37
C THR A 300 20.31 16.87 -8.02
N GLN A 301 20.41 16.82 -9.35
CA GLN A 301 21.44 17.51 -10.12
C GLN A 301 21.00 18.95 -10.43
N GLY A 302 21.78 19.92 -9.95
CA GLY A 302 21.46 21.34 -10.07
C GLY A 302 20.35 21.79 -9.13
N GLU A 303 20.04 23.08 -9.15
CA GLU A 303 18.92 23.63 -8.38
C GLU A 303 17.60 23.35 -9.12
N LYS A 304 17.04 22.16 -8.92
CA LYS A 304 15.69 21.81 -9.39
C LYS A 304 14.67 22.52 -8.49
N GLN A 305 13.87 23.40 -9.07
CA GLN A 305 12.75 24.04 -8.38
C GLN A 305 11.58 23.07 -8.31
N TYR A 306 10.92 23.01 -7.16
CA TYR A 306 9.73 22.20 -6.95
C TYR A 306 8.77 22.92 -6.01
N THR A 307 7.48 22.64 -6.18
CA THR A 307 6.43 23.07 -5.27
C THR A 307 6.21 21.98 -4.24
N ARG A 308 6.23 22.37 -2.97
CA ARG A 308 5.90 21.45 -1.88
C ARG A 308 4.39 21.22 -1.85
N LEU A 309 3.99 19.95 -1.90
CA LEU A 309 2.63 19.49 -1.71
C LEU A 309 2.48 19.03 -0.25
N ASP A 310 1.75 19.79 0.56
CA ASP A 310 1.43 19.37 1.92
C ASP A 310 0.37 18.26 1.91
N THR A 311 0.36 17.40 2.93
CA THR A 311 -0.64 16.32 3.06
C THR A 311 -2.09 16.81 3.16
N THR A 312 -2.28 18.12 3.36
CA THR A 312 -3.58 18.80 3.41
C THR A 312 -3.98 19.44 2.09
N ALA A 313 -3.12 19.38 1.07
CA ALA A 313 -3.45 19.89 -0.25
C ALA A 313 -4.73 19.22 -0.77
N ARG A 314 -5.60 20.02 -1.38
CA ARG A 314 -6.88 19.58 -1.94
C ARG A 314 -6.80 19.71 -3.44
N PHE A 315 -7.33 18.71 -4.13
CA PHE A 315 -7.43 18.70 -5.58
C PHE A 315 -8.83 19.16 -6.02
N PRO A 316 -8.97 19.77 -7.21
CA PRO A 316 -7.89 20.10 -8.14
C PRO A 316 -6.97 21.21 -7.60
N LEU A 317 -5.68 21.11 -7.94
CA LEU A 317 -4.75 22.21 -7.69
C LEU A 317 -4.87 23.23 -8.83
N PRO A 318 -4.63 24.53 -8.57
CA PRO A 318 -4.54 25.55 -9.62
C PRO A 318 -3.27 25.34 -10.44
N LEU A 319 -3.32 24.38 -11.37
CA LEU A 319 -2.18 23.98 -12.19
C LEU A 319 -1.99 24.96 -13.37
N PRO A 320 -0.77 25.05 -13.93
CA PRO A 320 -0.53 25.80 -15.16
C PRO A 320 -1.13 25.06 -16.36
N PRO A 321 -1.99 25.70 -17.17
CA PRO A 321 -2.67 25.04 -18.29
C PRO A 321 -1.74 24.78 -19.50
N ASP A 322 -0.53 25.35 -19.52
CA ASP A 322 0.40 25.32 -20.65
C ASP A 322 1.65 24.46 -20.40
N LYS A 323 1.78 23.85 -19.22
CA LYS A 323 2.94 23.04 -18.85
C LYS A 323 2.56 21.64 -18.41
N ALA A 324 3.46 20.70 -18.67
CA ALA A 324 3.38 19.39 -18.04
C ALA A 324 3.67 19.52 -16.54
N VAL A 325 2.93 18.77 -15.74
CA VAL A 325 3.09 18.71 -14.29
C VAL A 325 3.43 17.27 -13.90
N VAL A 326 4.44 17.11 -13.03
CA VAL A 326 4.75 15.82 -12.44
C VAL A 326 4.66 15.93 -10.94
N MET A 327 3.86 15.03 -10.34
CA MET A 327 3.63 14.98 -8.92
C MET A 327 4.20 13.68 -8.36
N ILE A 328 5.01 13.79 -7.30
CA ILE A 328 5.74 12.67 -6.72
C ILE A 328 5.27 12.48 -5.26
N PHE A 329 4.76 11.28 -4.98
CA PHE A 329 4.08 10.93 -3.74
C PHE A 329 4.73 9.75 -3.02
N ASN A 330 4.68 9.78 -1.70
CA ASN A 330 5.01 8.61 -0.88
C ASN A 330 3.77 7.71 -0.73
N THR A 331 3.99 6.45 -0.38
CA THR A 331 2.92 5.44 -0.32
C THR A 331 1.83 5.72 0.70
N GLU A 332 2.12 6.52 1.73
CA GLU A 332 1.13 6.91 2.75
C GLU A 332 0.12 7.93 2.23
N THR A 333 0.35 8.50 1.04
CA THR A 333 -0.56 9.48 0.40
C THR A 333 -1.36 8.87 -0.75
N ARG A 334 -1.72 7.57 -0.65
CA ARG A 334 -2.52 6.88 -1.68
C ARG A 334 -3.84 7.59 -1.97
N ASP A 335 -4.47 8.20 -0.97
CA ASP A 335 -5.73 8.93 -1.18
C ASP A 335 -5.57 10.16 -2.10
N MET A 336 -4.37 10.74 -2.19
CA MET A 336 -4.08 11.80 -3.18
C MET A 336 -3.94 11.24 -4.58
N LEU A 337 -3.37 10.04 -4.71
CA LEU A 337 -3.29 9.34 -5.99
C LEU A 337 -4.68 8.98 -6.50
N ASP A 338 -5.57 8.57 -5.61
CA ASP A 338 -6.95 8.24 -5.95
C ASP A 338 -7.73 9.49 -6.37
N ASP A 339 -7.51 10.64 -5.72
CA ASP A 339 -8.02 11.93 -6.19
C ASP A 339 -7.53 12.26 -7.61
N ILE A 340 -6.25 12.03 -7.89
CA ILE A 340 -5.67 12.27 -9.22
C ILE A 340 -6.26 11.32 -10.27
N ARG A 341 -6.42 10.04 -9.97
CA ARG A 341 -7.05 9.07 -10.87
C ARG A 341 -8.48 9.47 -11.21
N ARG A 342 -9.22 9.96 -10.21
CA ARG A 342 -10.58 10.43 -10.39
C ARG A 342 -10.65 11.68 -11.25
N LEU A 343 -9.77 12.66 -10.99
CA LEU A 343 -9.78 13.95 -11.69
C LEU A 343 -9.14 13.91 -13.08
N TYR A 344 -8.08 13.13 -13.23
CA TYR A 344 -7.26 13.04 -14.44
C TYR A 344 -7.14 11.58 -14.87
N PRO A 345 -8.23 10.95 -15.38
CA PRO A 345 -8.24 9.52 -15.71
C PRO A 345 -7.27 9.13 -16.83
N ASN A 346 -6.83 10.10 -17.64
CA ASN A 346 -5.85 9.90 -18.71
C ASN A 346 -4.39 10.11 -18.25
N ALA A 347 -4.17 10.54 -17.00
CA ALA A 347 -2.85 10.75 -16.45
C ALA A 347 -2.04 9.45 -16.44
N ALA A 348 -0.79 9.50 -16.87
CA ALA A 348 0.12 8.37 -16.69
C ALA A 348 0.55 8.32 -15.22
N ILE A 349 0.39 7.15 -14.59
CA ILE A 349 0.72 6.94 -13.19
C ILE A 349 1.70 5.78 -13.08
N ASP A 350 2.87 6.07 -12.52
CA ASP A 350 3.89 5.08 -12.24
C ASP A 350 3.84 4.70 -10.75
N GLU A 351 3.59 3.42 -10.47
CA GLU A 351 3.74 2.84 -9.13
C GLU A 351 5.11 2.15 -9.02
N ILE A 352 6.11 2.86 -8.53
CA ILE A 352 7.50 2.39 -8.56
C ILE A 352 7.78 1.52 -7.33
N GLY A 353 7.96 0.23 -7.58
CA GLY A 353 8.30 -0.80 -6.59
C GLY A 353 9.71 -1.36 -6.73
N PRO A 354 10.05 -2.39 -5.94
CA PRO A 354 11.32 -3.09 -6.07
C PRO A 354 11.44 -3.77 -7.45
N PRO A 355 12.66 -3.89 -8.00
CA PRO A 355 12.91 -4.50 -9.32
C PRO A 355 12.67 -6.02 -9.35
N PHE A 356 12.30 -6.62 -8.22
CA PHE A 356 12.06 -8.05 -8.03
C PHE A 356 10.62 -8.37 -7.63
N GLY A 357 9.69 -7.42 -7.82
CA GLY A 357 8.30 -7.59 -7.40
C GLY A 357 8.10 -7.26 -5.91
N GLY A 358 6.95 -6.67 -5.59
CA GLY A 358 6.59 -6.19 -4.26
C GLY A 358 5.81 -4.88 -4.31
N PRO A 359 5.35 -4.38 -3.15
CA PRO A 359 4.55 -3.17 -3.12
C PRO A 359 5.38 -1.94 -3.57
N PRO A 360 4.73 -0.94 -4.19
CA PRO A 360 5.39 0.30 -4.54
C PRO A 360 5.90 1.03 -3.31
N VAL A 361 6.94 1.85 -3.47
CA VAL A 361 7.45 2.78 -2.45
C VAL A 361 7.32 4.24 -2.85
N LEU A 362 6.94 4.47 -4.11
CA LEU A 362 6.83 5.79 -4.71
C LEU A 362 5.71 5.76 -5.75
N PHE A 363 4.87 6.79 -5.76
CA PHE A 363 3.93 7.03 -6.84
C PHE A 363 4.33 8.29 -7.60
N VAL A 364 4.21 8.26 -8.91
CA VAL A 364 4.48 9.42 -9.77
C VAL A 364 3.29 9.60 -10.71
N ALA A 365 2.68 10.77 -10.67
CA ALA A 365 1.61 11.14 -11.61
C ALA A 365 2.15 12.15 -12.63
N HIS A 366 1.98 11.83 -13.91
CA HIS A 366 2.37 12.65 -15.03
C HIS A 366 1.11 13.23 -15.69
N LEU A 367 0.96 14.54 -15.57
CA LEU A 367 -0.13 15.31 -16.16
C LEU A 367 0.39 16.08 -17.37
N THR A 368 -0.22 15.84 -18.52
CA THR A 368 0.00 16.67 -19.71
C THR A 368 -0.85 17.94 -19.64
N PRO A 369 -0.52 18.99 -20.43
CA PRO A 369 -1.39 20.15 -20.56
C PRO A 369 -2.82 19.82 -20.99
N ILE A 370 -3.02 18.72 -21.73
CA ILE A 370 -4.35 18.26 -22.16
C ILE A 370 -5.12 17.71 -20.96
N ASP A 371 -4.49 16.84 -20.16
CA ASP A 371 -5.12 16.27 -18.96
C ASP A 371 -5.56 17.37 -17.99
N ILE A 372 -4.73 18.42 -17.84
CA ILE A 372 -5.06 19.58 -17.01
C ILE A 372 -6.24 20.36 -17.58
N ALA A 373 -6.21 20.66 -18.88
CA ALA A 373 -7.26 21.43 -19.56
C ALA A 373 -8.61 20.69 -19.63
N ASP A 374 -8.61 19.35 -19.62
CA ASP A 374 -9.83 18.53 -19.74
C ASP A 374 -10.84 18.80 -18.61
N ILE A 375 -10.37 19.15 -17.41
CA ILE A 375 -11.24 19.49 -16.28
C ILE A 375 -11.46 20.99 -16.08
N GLU A 376 -10.73 21.86 -16.79
CA GLU A 376 -10.77 23.32 -16.62
C GLU A 376 -11.86 24.01 -17.45
N GLY A 377 -12.43 25.09 -16.93
CA GLY A 377 -13.48 25.88 -17.58
C GLY A 377 -14.88 25.56 -17.10
N LEU A 378 -15.88 25.97 -17.88
CA LEU A 378 -17.30 25.74 -17.58
C LEU A 378 -18.03 25.11 -18.76
N MET A 379 -19.02 24.27 -18.48
CA MET A 379 -19.86 23.68 -19.50
C MET A 379 -20.93 24.68 -19.93
N GLY A 380 -20.85 25.16 -21.17
CA GLY A 380 -21.81 26.09 -21.78
C GLY A 380 -22.88 25.35 -22.57
N ALA A 381 -24.15 25.47 -22.14
CA ALA A 381 -25.32 25.01 -22.88
C ALA A 381 -25.95 26.20 -23.62
N TYR A 382 -25.96 26.16 -24.95
CA TYR A 382 -26.42 27.23 -25.83
C TYR A 382 -27.78 26.89 -26.44
N TYR A 383 -28.77 27.76 -26.24
CA TYR A 383 -30.16 27.58 -26.65
C TYR A 383 -30.50 28.52 -27.80
N PRO A 384 -31.28 28.07 -28.80
CA PRO A 384 -31.71 28.92 -29.91
C PRO A 384 -32.82 29.92 -29.54
N THR A 385 -33.20 29.98 -28.26
CA THR A 385 -34.18 30.92 -27.70
C THR A 385 -33.48 31.92 -26.78
N ASP A 386 -34.12 33.03 -26.43
CA ASP A 386 -33.58 34.06 -25.51
C ASP A 386 -33.92 33.83 -24.04
N ASP A 387 -34.61 32.73 -23.72
CA ASP A 387 -35.17 32.43 -22.40
C ASP A 387 -34.70 31.09 -21.82
N TRP A 388 -33.67 30.47 -22.41
CA TRP A 388 -33.11 29.17 -21.99
C TRP A 388 -34.11 28.02 -22.04
N SER A 389 -35.14 28.13 -22.88
CA SER A 389 -36.14 27.09 -23.06
C SER A 389 -35.76 26.07 -24.15
N GLY A 390 -36.29 24.85 -23.99
CA GLY A 390 -36.03 23.75 -24.92
C GLY A 390 -34.64 23.09 -24.74
N PRO A 391 -34.29 22.12 -25.59
CA PRO A 391 -32.98 21.48 -25.55
C PRO A 391 -31.88 22.42 -26.08
N PRO A 392 -30.66 22.38 -25.52
CA PRO A 392 -29.54 23.15 -26.06
C PRO A 392 -29.19 22.68 -27.48
N ALA A 393 -28.95 23.62 -28.38
CA ALA A 393 -28.52 23.36 -29.76
C ALA A 393 -27.00 23.09 -29.85
N LEU A 394 -26.24 23.55 -28.86
CA LEU A 394 -24.79 23.33 -28.74
C LEU A 394 -24.44 23.20 -27.26
N MET A 395 -23.63 22.21 -26.93
CA MET A 395 -22.94 22.11 -25.64
C MET A 395 -21.44 22.07 -25.90
N ARG A 396 -20.68 22.89 -25.18
CA ARG A 396 -19.22 22.86 -25.21
C ARG A 396 -18.63 23.39 -23.92
N GLN A 397 -17.40 22.96 -23.64
CA GLN A 397 -16.59 23.49 -22.54
C GLN A 397 -15.89 24.76 -23.00
N ASP A 398 -16.04 25.83 -22.21
CA ASP A 398 -15.38 27.10 -22.43
C ASP A 398 -14.38 27.34 -21.30
N ALA A 399 -13.08 27.29 -21.62
CA ALA A 399 -11.98 27.41 -20.64
C ALA A 399 -12.01 28.75 -19.86
N THR A 400 -12.38 29.84 -20.55
CA THR A 400 -12.61 31.15 -19.92
C THR A 400 -13.83 31.81 -20.54
N LEU A 401 -14.52 32.64 -19.77
CA LEU A 401 -15.67 33.39 -20.28
C LEU A 401 -15.21 34.74 -20.80
N ARG A 402 -14.78 34.76 -22.07
CA ARG A 402 -14.40 35.95 -22.81
C ARG A 402 -14.73 35.80 -24.29
N PHE A 403 -15.78 36.47 -24.76
CA PHE A 403 -16.27 36.38 -26.13
C PHE A 403 -16.54 37.76 -26.73
N ASP A 404 -16.44 37.87 -28.06
CA ASP A 404 -17.05 38.97 -28.82
C ASP A 404 -18.04 38.38 -29.85
N TRP A 405 -19.33 38.43 -29.51
CA TRP A 405 -20.38 37.83 -30.34
C TRP A 405 -20.70 38.63 -31.61
N ARG A 406 -20.00 39.76 -31.87
CA ARG A 406 -20.06 40.42 -33.19
C ARG A 406 -19.45 39.56 -34.29
N SER A 407 -18.46 38.75 -33.96
CA SER A 407 -17.71 37.90 -34.91
C SER A 407 -17.71 36.43 -34.52
N GLN A 408 -18.04 36.10 -33.27
CA GLN A 408 -17.96 34.73 -32.72
C GLN A 408 -19.28 34.26 -32.10
N ALA A 409 -20.42 34.72 -32.65
CA ALA A 409 -21.72 34.24 -32.18
C ALA A 409 -21.82 32.71 -32.38
N PRO A 410 -22.09 31.93 -31.32
CA PRO A 410 -22.17 30.47 -31.39
C PRO A 410 -23.44 29.99 -32.11
N LEU A 411 -24.50 30.79 -32.07
CA LEU A 411 -25.80 30.54 -32.71
C LEU A 411 -26.31 31.83 -33.37
N ALA A 412 -27.33 31.69 -34.23
CA ALA A 412 -28.05 32.85 -34.77
C ALA A 412 -28.75 33.61 -33.64
N MET A 413 -28.69 34.94 -33.66
CA MET A 413 -29.35 35.77 -32.65
C MET A 413 -30.87 35.88 -32.91
N PRO A 414 -31.69 35.99 -31.86
CA PRO A 414 -31.31 35.89 -30.45
C PRO A 414 -31.09 34.43 -30.04
N PHE A 415 -30.16 34.22 -29.10
CA PHE A 415 -29.90 32.93 -28.47
C PHE A 415 -29.68 33.19 -26.98
N SER A 416 -29.60 32.15 -26.15
CA SER A 416 -29.20 32.27 -24.75
C SER A 416 -28.20 31.18 -24.40
N VAL A 417 -27.47 31.38 -23.32
CA VAL A 417 -26.45 30.43 -22.86
C VAL A 417 -26.46 30.35 -21.34
N GLU A 418 -26.27 29.14 -20.82
CA GLU A 418 -26.04 28.86 -19.41
C GLU A 418 -24.69 28.14 -19.29
N TRP A 419 -23.74 28.77 -18.60
CA TRP A 419 -22.51 28.12 -18.14
C TRP A 419 -22.69 27.62 -16.72
N GLU A 420 -22.29 26.38 -16.46
CA GLU A 420 -22.36 25.74 -15.14
C GLU A 420 -21.06 24.97 -14.85
N GLY A 421 -20.66 24.97 -13.58
CA GLY A 421 -19.49 24.24 -13.09
C GLY A 421 -19.10 24.68 -11.68
N VAL A 422 -17.81 24.59 -11.40
CA VAL A 422 -17.21 24.87 -10.08
C VAL A 422 -16.23 26.03 -10.19
N LEU A 423 -16.26 26.93 -9.21
CA LEU A 423 -15.30 28.02 -9.01
C LEU A 423 -14.41 27.66 -7.82
N HIS A 424 -13.11 27.51 -8.05
CA HIS A 424 -12.13 27.32 -6.98
C HIS A 424 -11.62 28.68 -6.46
N VAL A 425 -11.59 28.83 -5.14
CA VAL A 425 -11.13 30.03 -4.45
C VAL A 425 -9.92 29.69 -3.58
N GLU A 426 -8.78 30.32 -3.83
CA GLU A 426 -7.54 30.04 -3.08
C GLU A 426 -7.46 30.78 -1.72
N THR A 427 -8.04 31.98 -1.67
CA THR A 427 -7.89 32.90 -0.54
C THR A 427 -9.26 33.23 0.05
N TYR A 428 -9.43 33.05 1.35
CA TYR A 428 -10.66 33.47 2.03
C TYR A 428 -10.80 35.00 2.04
N GLY A 429 -12.00 35.51 1.72
CA GLY A 429 -12.33 36.93 1.86
C GLY A 429 -13.32 37.46 0.83
N GLU A 430 -13.46 38.79 0.78
CA GLU A 430 -14.35 39.47 -0.17
C GLU A 430 -13.80 39.40 -1.60
N HIS A 431 -14.50 38.66 -2.46
CA HIS A 431 -14.27 38.61 -3.90
C HIS A 431 -15.28 39.52 -4.58
N ARG A 432 -14.81 40.34 -5.52
CA ARG A 432 -15.69 41.19 -6.33
C ARG A 432 -15.75 40.68 -7.77
N PHE A 433 -16.92 40.31 -8.24
CA PHE A 433 -17.16 39.86 -9.60
C PHE A 433 -17.61 41.02 -10.49
N PHE A 434 -17.18 40.97 -11.75
CA PHE A 434 -17.51 41.91 -12.80
C PHE A 434 -17.96 41.11 -14.01
N VAL A 435 -19.14 41.41 -14.52
CA VAL A 435 -19.65 40.77 -15.72
C VAL A 435 -20.06 41.84 -16.71
N GLN A 436 -19.51 41.73 -17.91
CA GLN A 436 -19.93 42.49 -19.07
C GLN A 436 -20.72 41.56 -19.97
N ALA A 437 -21.93 41.96 -20.37
CA ALA A 437 -22.74 41.21 -21.32
C ALA A 437 -23.46 42.18 -22.27
N PRO A 438 -23.69 41.79 -23.54
CA PRO A 438 -24.32 42.68 -24.52
C PRO A 438 -25.85 42.76 -24.37
N ALA A 439 -26.45 41.90 -23.55
CA ALA A 439 -27.86 41.85 -23.22
C ALA A 439 -28.04 41.36 -21.76
N TYR A 440 -29.24 40.91 -21.41
CA TYR A 440 -29.56 40.45 -20.05
C TYR A 440 -28.69 39.27 -19.59
N MET A 441 -28.29 39.28 -18.32
CA MET A 441 -27.47 38.25 -17.70
C MET A 441 -27.88 37.99 -16.25
N GLU A 442 -27.44 36.83 -15.72
CA GLU A 442 -27.52 36.48 -14.31
C GLU A 442 -26.27 35.71 -13.88
N LEU A 443 -25.60 36.12 -12.79
CA LEU A 443 -24.50 35.37 -12.16
C LEU A 443 -24.96 34.80 -10.82
N TYR A 444 -24.69 33.51 -10.62
CA TYR A 444 -24.94 32.78 -9.38
C TYR A 444 -23.63 32.21 -8.84
N ILE A 445 -23.41 32.37 -7.53
CA ILE A 445 -22.30 31.75 -6.78
C ILE A 445 -22.90 31.08 -5.54
N GLY A 446 -22.63 29.80 -5.31
CA GLY A 446 -23.28 29.03 -4.23
C GLY A 446 -24.81 29.05 -4.34
N GLU A 447 -25.32 29.01 -5.58
CA GLU A 447 -26.74 29.19 -5.95
C GLU A 447 -27.39 30.52 -5.48
N GLU A 448 -26.62 31.46 -4.93
CA GLU A 448 -27.08 32.81 -4.64
C GLU A 448 -27.01 33.67 -5.91
N LYS A 449 -28.14 34.27 -6.32
CA LYS A 449 -28.16 35.20 -7.45
C LYS A 449 -27.45 36.50 -7.06
N LEU A 450 -26.19 36.62 -7.45
CA LEU A 450 -25.30 37.72 -7.10
C LEU A 450 -25.47 38.93 -8.04
N ILE A 451 -25.68 38.68 -9.33
CA ILE A 451 -25.87 39.73 -10.34
C ILE A 451 -27.07 39.37 -11.23
N SER A 452 -27.87 40.39 -11.60
CA SER A 452 -28.94 40.28 -12.60
C SER A 452 -29.18 41.64 -13.25
N GLY A 453 -29.09 41.73 -14.56
CA GLY A 453 -29.32 42.99 -15.27
C GLY A 453 -28.75 42.99 -16.70
N GLU A 454 -28.62 44.18 -17.28
CA GLU A 454 -28.03 44.41 -18.61
C GLU A 454 -26.76 45.24 -18.50
N GLY A 455 -25.86 45.10 -19.48
CA GLY A 455 -24.61 45.88 -19.57
C GLY A 455 -23.54 45.44 -18.57
N ASP A 456 -22.72 46.39 -18.12
CA ASP A 456 -21.62 46.14 -17.19
C ASP A 456 -22.15 46.13 -15.75
N GLN A 457 -21.99 45.01 -15.05
CA GLN A 457 -22.46 44.81 -13.69
C GLN A 457 -21.32 44.34 -12.78
N ALA A 458 -21.43 44.64 -11.49
CA ALA A 458 -20.46 44.18 -10.50
C ALA A 458 -21.08 44.00 -9.11
N ALA A 459 -20.65 42.97 -8.38
CA ALA A 459 -21.10 42.66 -7.03
C ALA A 459 -19.98 41.96 -6.23
N GLY A 460 -20.05 42.04 -4.90
CA GLY A 460 -19.07 41.44 -4.00
C GLY A 460 -19.70 40.38 -3.10
N LEU A 461 -18.94 39.32 -2.80
CA LEU A 461 -19.34 38.22 -1.91
C LEU A 461 -18.11 37.74 -1.12
N VAL A 462 -18.29 37.44 0.18
CA VAL A 462 -17.24 36.81 0.98
C VAL A 462 -17.27 35.31 0.70
N LEU A 463 -16.16 34.76 0.20
CA LEU A 463 -16.03 33.35 -0.14
C LEU A 463 -15.02 32.66 0.77
N ALA A 464 -15.35 31.43 1.17
CA ALA A 464 -14.43 30.49 1.77
C ALA A 464 -13.39 30.02 0.73
N LYS A 465 -12.21 29.64 1.22
CA LYS A 465 -11.24 28.89 0.39
C LYS A 465 -11.86 27.55 -0.03
N GLY A 466 -11.65 27.11 -1.27
CA GLY A 466 -12.16 25.84 -1.82
C GLY A 466 -13.20 26.06 -2.92
N ASP A 467 -14.02 25.03 -3.16
CA ASP A 467 -14.82 24.88 -4.36
C ASP A 467 -16.28 25.33 -4.17
N HIS A 468 -16.76 26.22 -5.04
CA HIS A 468 -18.11 26.79 -5.00
C HIS A 468 -18.86 26.50 -6.30
N ALA A 469 -20.17 26.24 -6.24
CA ALA A 469 -20.97 26.19 -7.46
C ALA A 469 -20.99 27.58 -8.14
N ILE A 470 -20.78 27.61 -9.45
CA ILE A 470 -20.90 28.83 -10.27
C ILE A 470 -21.82 28.59 -11.46
N ARG A 471 -22.69 29.56 -11.73
CA ARG A 471 -23.55 29.55 -12.91
C ARG A 471 -23.69 30.95 -13.49
N LEU A 472 -23.47 31.09 -14.79
CA LEU A 472 -23.68 32.33 -15.53
C LEU A 472 -24.71 32.10 -16.64
N ARG A 473 -25.78 32.88 -16.64
CA ARG A 473 -26.76 32.93 -17.72
C ARG A 473 -26.61 34.23 -18.48
N ALA A 474 -26.66 34.19 -19.80
CA ALA A 474 -26.65 35.39 -20.63
C ALA A 474 -27.50 35.22 -21.90
N VAL A 475 -28.13 36.31 -22.33
CA VAL A 475 -28.78 36.42 -23.64
C VAL A 475 -27.76 36.92 -24.67
N GLY A 476 -27.76 36.27 -25.83
CA GLY A 476 -26.93 36.60 -26.99
C GLY A 476 -27.33 37.93 -27.63
N GLY A 477 -26.38 38.86 -27.66
CA GLY A 477 -26.50 40.15 -28.35
C GLY A 477 -25.19 40.57 -29.01
N PRO A 478 -25.20 41.58 -29.91
CA PRO A 478 -24.00 42.00 -30.62
C PRO A 478 -23.04 42.80 -29.71
N GLY A 479 -22.11 42.11 -29.05
CA GLY A 479 -21.07 42.75 -28.23
C GLY A 479 -20.23 41.78 -27.41
N PRO A 480 -19.40 42.31 -26.49
CA PRO A 480 -18.52 41.50 -25.66
C PRO A 480 -19.29 40.84 -24.51
N LEU A 481 -18.90 39.61 -24.17
CA LEU A 481 -19.21 38.97 -22.90
C LEU A 481 -17.91 38.65 -22.16
N SER A 482 -17.80 39.04 -20.89
CA SER A 482 -16.66 38.64 -20.05
C SER A 482 -17.02 38.47 -18.58
N LEU A 483 -16.36 37.52 -17.91
CA LEU A 483 -16.39 37.34 -16.45
C LEU A 483 -15.00 37.61 -15.87
N SER A 484 -14.91 38.64 -15.04
CA SER A 484 -13.70 39.04 -14.33
C SER A 484 -13.96 39.06 -12.82
N TRP A 485 -12.91 38.95 -12.02
CA TRP A 485 -13.01 39.07 -10.57
C TRP A 485 -11.87 39.88 -9.98
N ARG A 486 -12.02 40.27 -8.72
CA ARG A 486 -10.96 40.81 -7.87
C ARG A 486 -10.94 40.02 -6.57
N PRO A 487 -10.02 39.06 -6.42
CA PRO A 487 -9.76 38.39 -5.14
C PRO A 487 -9.28 39.38 -4.06
N PRO A 488 -9.31 39.01 -2.77
CA PRO A 488 -8.91 39.89 -1.67
C PRO A 488 -7.45 40.35 -1.73
N ASP A 489 -6.60 39.52 -2.32
CA ASP A 489 -5.13 39.62 -2.33
C ASP A 489 -4.56 39.97 -3.71
N ARG A 490 -5.41 40.20 -4.71
CA ARG A 490 -5.03 40.41 -6.11
C ARG A 490 -5.77 41.58 -6.76
N ASP A 491 -5.22 42.07 -7.86
CA ASP A 491 -5.86 43.06 -8.72
C ASP A 491 -6.98 42.41 -9.56
N ILE A 492 -7.78 43.25 -10.25
CA ILE A 492 -8.85 42.78 -11.14
C ILE A 492 -8.22 41.97 -12.29
N GLU A 493 -8.70 40.75 -12.49
CA GLU A 493 -8.28 39.86 -13.58
C GLU A 493 -9.48 39.15 -14.23
N LEU A 494 -9.28 38.61 -15.43
CA LEU A 494 -10.22 37.63 -15.98
C LEU A 494 -10.21 36.41 -15.06
N VAL A 495 -11.37 35.82 -14.77
CA VAL A 495 -11.39 34.56 -14.01
C VAL A 495 -10.63 33.52 -14.84
N PRO A 496 -9.50 32.99 -14.34
CA PRO A 496 -8.63 32.11 -15.13
C PRO A 496 -9.27 30.73 -15.27
N SER A 497 -8.82 29.96 -16.27
CA SER A 497 -9.34 28.61 -16.53
C SER A 497 -9.07 27.66 -15.37
N ASN A 498 -7.91 27.78 -14.71
CA ASN A 498 -7.55 27.01 -13.53
C ASN A 498 -8.24 27.45 -12.22
N ALA A 499 -9.21 28.37 -12.30
CA ALA A 499 -10.15 28.64 -11.22
C ALA A 499 -11.57 28.13 -11.55
N LEU A 500 -11.80 27.62 -12.74
CA LEU A 500 -13.10 27.12 -13.21
C LEU A 500 -12.98 25.64 -13.53
N TYR A 501 -13.93 24.84 -13.10
CA TYR A 501 -13.87 23.40 -13.33
C TYR A 501 -15.21 22.79 -13.76
N VAL A 502 -15.12 21.73 -14.56
CA VAL A 502 -16.23 20.85 -14.95
C VAL A 502 -16.11 19.49 -14.23
N PRO A 503 -17.12 18.60 -14.29
CA PRO A 503 -17.01 17.26 -13.75
C PRO A 503 -15.74 16.54 -14.26
N PRO A 504 -15.05 15.74 -13.41
CA PRO A 504 -15.53 15.20 -12.14
C PRO A 504 -15.22 16.05 -10.89
N VAL A 505 -14.76 17.29 -11.05
CA VAL A 505 -14.63 18.24 -9.93
C VAL A 505 -16.02 18.55 -9.36
N THR A 506 -16.12 18.56 -8.04
CA THR A 506 -17.38 18.87 -7.32
C THR A 506 -17.16 20.03 -6.38
N ASN A 507 -18.25 20.66 -5.94
CA ASN A 507 -18.24 21.68 -4.89
C ASN A 507 -18.72 21.11 -3.53
N ASN A 508 -18.48 19.81 -3.32
CA ASN A 508 -18.91 19.10 -2.12
C ASN A 508 -18.01 19.43 -0.92
N GLY A 509 -18.53 19.14 0.28
CA GLY A 509 -17.85 19.34 1.55
C GLY A 509 -18.64 20.18 2.53
N LEU A 510 -18.04 20.54 3.66
CA LEU A 510 -18.64 21.40 4.68
C LEU A 510 -17.84 22.69 4.84
N LEU A 511 -18.52 23.80 5.12
CA LEU A 511 -17.88 25.08 5.41
C LEU A 511 -17.27 25.06 6.81
N GLY A 512 -15.95 24.96 6.91
CA GLY A 512 -15.15 25.09 8.12
C GLY A 512 -14.80 26.55 8.41
N SER A 513 -15.30 27.08 9.52
CA SER A 513 -14.94 28.40 10.05
C SER A 513 -13.91 28.25 11.17
N PHE A 514 -12.74 28.86 11.00
CA PHE A 514 -11.61 28.74 11.93
C PHE A 514 -11.50 29.98 12.82
N TYR A 515 -11.34 29.77 14.12
CA TYR A 515 -11.28 30.82 15.13
C TYR A 515 -9.99 30.69 15.93
N ALA A 516 -9.20 31.77 16.00
CA ALA A 516 -7.99 31.84 16.83
C ALA A 516 -8.31 32.02 18.33
N ASN A 517 -9.21 31.19 18.87
CA ASN A 517 -9.61 31.12 20.26
C ASN A 517 -10.20 29.73 20.59
N ASP A 518 -10.52 29.52 21.86
CA ASP A 518 -11.01 28.26 22.42
C ASP A 518 -12.54 28.16 22.54
N SER A 519 -13.28 29.11 21.98
CA SER A 519 -14.73 29.28 22.24
C SER A 519 -15.59 29.46 20.99
N TRP A 520 -15.06 29.17 19.79
CA TRP A 520 -15.76 29.37 18.49
C TRP A 520 -16.31 30.79 18.34
N ALA A 521 -15.63 31.77 18.96
CA ALA A 521 -16.10 33.13 19.04
C ALA A 521 -15.55 33.96 17.87
N PRO A 522 -16.38 34.80 17.21
CA PRO A 522 -15.90 35.72 16.19
C PRO A 522 -14.80 36.67 16.71
N PRO A 523 -13.91 37.18 15.82
CA PRO A 523 -13.98 37.05 14.36
C PRO A 523 -13.47 35.70 13.83
N ILE A 524 -14.04 35.26 12.71
CA ILE A 524 -13.50 34.17 11.92
C ILE A 524 -12.12 34.61 11.41
N SER A 525 -11.10 33.80 11.65
CA SER A 525 -9.73 34.04 11.17
C SER A 525 -9.62 33.74 9.69
N PHE A 526 -10.13 32.58 9.27
CA PHE A 526 -10.41 32.26 7.87
C PHE A 526 -11.50 31.17 7.78
N ALA A 527 -12.07 30.96 6.59
CA ALA A 527 -13.00 29.86 6.34
C ALA A 527 -12.60 29.08 5.07
N GLN A 528 -12.89 27.78 5.05
CA GLN A 528 -12.64 26.90 3.90
C GLN A 528 -13.72 25.82 3.75
N ILE A 529 -13.83 25.21 2.58
CA ILE A 529 -14.68 24.05 2.32
C ILE A 529 -13.83 22.78 2.46
N ASP A 530 -14.25 21.90 3.35
CA ASP A 530 -13.58 20.63 3.62
C ASP A 530 -14.44 19.45 3.14
N ALA A 531 -13.98 18.75 2.12
CA ALA A 531 -14.68 17.63 1.49
C ALA A 531 -14.48 16.28 2.23
N ARG A 532 -13.36 16.11 2.93
CA ARG A 532 -12.98 14.88 3.62
C ARG A 532 -12.64 15.11 5.09
N PHE A 533 -13.04 14.17 5.93
CA PHE A 533 -12.94 14.23 7.38
C PHE A 533 -12.18 13.03 7.96
N ASP A 534 -10.98 12.83 7.46
CA ASP A 534 -9.94 11.88 7.87
C ASP A 534 -8.65 12.68 8.15
N MET A 535 -8.81 13.76 8.93
CA MET A 535 -7.84 14.84 8.98
C MET A 535 -6.75 14.56 10.00
N TYR A 536 -5.49 14.55 9.54
CA TYR A 536 -4.31 14.51 10.41
C TYR A 536 -3.29 15.58 9.96
N PHE A 537 -3.00 16.56 10.82
CA PHE A 537 -2.11 17.68 10.48
C PHE A 537 -0.88 17.77 11.39
N HIS A 538 0.31 17.71 10.78
CA HIS A 538 1.57 18.03 11.45
C HIS A 538 1.81 19.54 11.57
N VAL A 539 1.28 20.34 10.64
CA VAL A 539 1.32 21.80 10.68
C VAL A 539 -0.10 22.29 10.96
N PRO A 540 -0.35 22.94 12.11
CA PRO A 540 -1.71 23.38 12.45
C PRO A 540 -2.16 24.55 11.57
N ALA A 541 -3.46 24.60 11.29
CA ALA A 541 -4.09 25.67 10.52
C ALA A 541 -3.94 27.06 11.17
N LEU A 542 -3.97 27.11 12.51
CA LEU A 542 -3.75 28.31 13.31
C LEU A 542 -2.84 27.97 14.51
N PRO A 543 -2.17 28.97 15.11
CA PRO A 543 -1.50 28.78 16.39
C PRO A 543 -2.49 28.27 17.45
N ARG A 544 -2.10 27.25 18.21
CA ARG A 544 -2.92 26.70 19.30
C ARG A 544 -3.00 27.68 20.49
N PRO A 545 -4.14 27.71 21.22
CA PRO A 545 -5.36 26.97 20.93
C PRO A 545 -6.18 27.63 19.82
N TYR A 546 -6.86 26.83 19.01
CA TYR A 546 -7.85 27.31 18.04
C TYR A 546 -9.06 26.38 18.00
N THR A 547 -10.17 26.86 17.45
CA THR A 547 -11.41 26.10 17.30
C THR A 547 -11.90 26.17 15.86
N VAL A 548 -12.61 25.13 15.44
CA VAL A 548 -13.20 25.02 14.10
C VAL A 548 -14.65 24.59 14.21
N GLU A 549 -15.51 25.22 13.41
CA GLU A 549 -16.91 24.84 13.23
C GLU A 549 -17.16 24.54 11.75
N TRP A 550 -17.51 23.29 11.42
CA TRP A 550 -17.96 22.89 10.10
C TRP A 550 -19.48 22.87 10.03
N MET A 551 -20.05 23.47 8.99
CA MET A 551 -21.50 23.54 8.76
C MET A 551 -21.84 23.23 7.31
N GLY A 552 -23.04 22.69 7.09
CA GLY A 552 -23.58 22.44 5.76
C GLY A 552 -24.78 21.50 5.80
N LYS A 553 -24.95 20.74 4.72
CA LYS A 553 -25.91 19.64 4.63
C LYS A 553 -25.19 18.31 4.49
N ILE A 554 -25.80 17.26 5.05
CA ILE A 554 -25.48 15.87 4.75
C ILE A 554 -26.65 15.25 3.99
N ALA A 555 -26.37 14.61 2.84
CA ALA A 555 -27.34 13.79 2.14
C ALA A 555 -27.42 12.42 2.79
N ILE A 556 -28.65 11.97 3.03
CA ILE A 556 -28.99 10.65 3.53
C ILE A 556 -29.60 9.87 2.36
N PRO A 557 -28.85 8.94 1.75
CA PRO A 557 -29.29 8.19 0.56
C PRO A 557 -30.52 7.33 0.76
N GLN A 558 -30.73 6.83 1.98
CA GLN A 558 -31.84 5.93 2.31
C GLN A 558 -32.34 6.22 3.73
N THR A 559 -33.65 6.10 3.95
CA THR A 559 -34.24 6.23 5.28
C THR A 559 -33.76 5.08 6.19
N GLY A 560 -33.27 5.38 7.39
CA GLY A 560 -32.89 4.35 8.36
C GLY A 560 -32.12 4.86 9.56
N ASN A 561 -31.60 3.92 10.35
CA ASN A 561 -30.73 4.21 11.47
C ASN A 561 -29.27 4.27 11.01
N TYR A 562 -28.67 5.46 11.15
CA TYR A 562 -27.26 5.68 10.92
C TYR A 562 -26.54 5.77 12.25
N TYR A 563 -25.37 5.16 12.38
CA TYR A 563 -24.45 5.50 13.45
C TYR A 563 -23.50 6.56 12.94
N PHE A 564 -23.33 7.66 13.67
CA PHE A 564 -22.28 8.61 13.36
C PHE A 564 -21.25 8.58 14.47
N GLY A 565 -19.98 8.74 14.09
CA GLY A 565 -18.85 8.65 14.99
C GLY A 565 -17.85 9.77 14.80
N LEU A 566 -17.27 10.23 15.91
CA LEU A 566 -16.13 11.15 15.91
C LEU A 566 -14.97 10.51 16.67
N GLU A 567 -13.79 10.59 16.11
CA GLU A 567 -12.52 10.26 16.78
C GLU A 567 -11.60 11.47 16.65
N SER A 568 -11.17 12.05 17.77
CA SER A 568 -10.35 13.25 17.74
C SER A 568 -9.35 13.30 18.89
N ILE A 569 -8.30 14.11 18.72
CA ILE A 569 -7.25 14.28 19.75
C ILE A 569 -7.75 15.04 20.98
N ASP A 570 -8.64 16.01 20.74
CA ASP A 570 -9.22 16.96 21.67
C ASP A 570 -10.76 16.94 21.47
N GLU A 571 -11.50 17.76 22.23
CA GLU A 571 -12.97 17.72 22.22
C GLU A 571 -13.58 18.00 20.84
N SER A 572 -14.56 17.18 20.45
CA SER A 572 -15.39 17.41 19.27
C SER A 572 -16.85 17.04 19.52
N THR A 573 -17.76 17.72 18.81
CA THR A 573 -19.20 17.45 18.86
C THR A 573 -19.80 17.43 17.46
N LEU A 574 -20.81 16.58 17.27
CA LEU A 574 -21.60 16.45 16.04
C LEU A 574 -23.07 16.72 16.36
N ASN A 575 -23.67 17.64 15.62
CA ASN A 575 -25.10 17.89 15.61
C ASN A 575 -25.68 17.61 14.23
N ILE A 576 -26.83 16.95 14.18
CA ILE A 576 -27.62 16.76 12.96
C ILE A 576 -29.05 17.27 13.24
N ASP A 577 -29.60 18.10 12.34
CA ASP A 577 -30.90 18.77 12.50
C ASP A 577 -31.08 19.49 13.85
N GLY A 578 -29.99 20.07 14.36
CA GLY A 578 -29.97 20.77 15.64
C GLY A 578 -29.92 19.86 16.88
N GLN A 579 -29.99 18.54 16.72
CA GLN A 579 -29.81 17.57 17.79
C GLN A 579 -28.33 17.18 17.93
N GLU A 580 -27.77 17.24 19.14
CA GLU A 580 -26.44 16.68 19.42
C GLU A 580 -26.48 15.14 19.36
N VAL A 581 -25.71 14.58 18.43
CA VAL A 581 -25.61 13.13 18.18
C VAL A 581 -24.41 12.57 18.94
N VAL A 582 -23.22 13.15 18.74
CA VAL A 582 -21.97 12.68 19.34
C VAL A 582 -21.24 13.80 20.06
N SER A 583 -20.62 13.46 21.19
CA SER A 583 -19.66 14.30 21.88
C SER A 583 -18.45 13.43 22.24
N ALA A 584 -17.34 13.64 21.55
CA ALA A 584 -16.09 12.94 21.77
C ALA A 584 -15.21 13.75 22.72
N GLN A 585 -14.97 13.19 23.91
CA GLN A 585 -14.22 13.85 25.00
C GLN A 585 -12.94 13.10 25.37
N VAL A 586 -12.78 11.87 24.87
CA VAL A 586 -11.63 11.01 25.16
C VAL A 586 -10.71 10.98 23.94
N ARG A 587 -9.44 11.33 24.16
CA ARG A 587 -8.41 11.44 23.13
C ARG A 587 -8.23 10.15 22.33
N ASN A 588 -8.29 10.26 20.99
CA ASN A 588 -8.09 9.18 20.02
C ASN A 588 -8.92 7.92 20.34
N GLN A 589 -10.16 8.13 20.78
CA GLN A 589 -11.13 7.06 20.96
C GLN A 589 -12.40 7.42 20.21
N LEU A 590 -12.83 6.53 19.31
CA LEU A 590 -14.09 6.69 18.61
C LEU A 590 -15.25 6.78 19.60
N SER A 591 -16.02 7.86 19.51
CA SER A 591 -17.31 8.04 20.17
C SER A 591 -18.39 7.98 19.09
N GLU A 592 -19.35 7.06 19.22
CA GLU A 592 -20.34 6.78 18.18
C GLU A 592 -21.74 6.67 18.78
N LYS A 593 -22.76 7.19 18.09
CA LYS A 593 -24.18 7.04 18.48
C LYS A 593 -25.11 6.89 17.27
N PRO A 594 -26.23 6.14 17.42
CA PRO A 594 -27.25 6.03 16.39
C PRO A 594 -28.19 7.24 16.35
N ILE A 595 -28.68 7.57 15.15
CA ILE A 595 -29.78 8.50 14.88
C ILE A 595 -30.61 7.98 13.71
N ALA A 596 -31.94 8.11 13.82
CA ALA A 596 -32.86 7.78 12.74
C ALA A 596 -33.01 9.00 11.81
N LEU A 597 -32.73 8.82 10.52
CA LEU A 597 -32.82 9.89 9.51
C LEU A 597 -33.69 9.45 8.34
N ALA A 598 -34.40 10.41 7.76
CA ALA A 598 -35.16 10.20 6.54
C ALA A 598 -34.24 10.34 5.32
N GLN A 599 -34.61 9.76 4.19
CA GLN A 599 -33.93 10.03 2.93
C GLN A 599 -34.06 11.52 2.58
N GLY A 600 -32.95 12.19 2.26
CA GLY A 600 -32.93 13.61 1.91
C GLY A 600 -31.75 14.35 2.49
N LEU A 601 -31.84 15.69 2.51
CA LEU A 601 -30.81 16.58 3.04
C LEU A 601 -31.11 16.94 4.50
N HIS A 602 -30.12 16.79 5.35
CA HIS A 602 -30.17 17.10 6.78
C HIS A 602 -29.14 18.18 7.13
N ASP A 603 -29.44 19.04 8.09
CA ASP A 603 -28.47 20.00 8.59
C ASP A 603 -27.39 19.28 9.39
N ILE A 604 -26.12 19.61 9.16
CA ILE A 604 -24.99 19.05 9.90
C ILE A 604 -24.10 20.16 10.46
N ARG A 605 -23.64 19.96 11.69
CA ARG A 605 -22.65 20.83 12.34
C ARG A 605 -21.64 19.99 13.13
N ILE A 606 -20.36 20.17 12.85
CA ILE A 606 -19.26 19.58 13.62
C ILE A 606 -18.47 20.70 14.28
N ARG A 607 -18.19 20.58 15.58
CA ARG A 607 -17.27 21.47 16.28
C ARG A 607 -16.07 20.68 16.77
N TYR A 608 -14.90 21.29 16.68
CA TYR A 608 -13.65 20.72 17.16
C TYR A 608 -12.79 21.82 17.79
N SER A 609 -12.10 21.47 18.87
CA SER A 609 -11.08 22.33 19.47
C SER A 609 -9.72 21.68 19.32
N ASP A 610 -8.70 22.44 18.95
CA ASP A 610 -7.31 21.98 18.91
C ASP A 610 -6.48 22.74 19.96
N ARG A 611 -6.10 22.04 21.03
CA ARG A 611 -5.50 22.62 22.24
C ARG A 611 -4.16 22.01 22.59
N THR A 612 -3.93 20.73 22.30
CA THR A 612 -2.83 19.96 22.93
C THR A 612 -1.64 19.67 22.02
N ASP A 613 -1.83 18.89 20.95
CA ASP A 613 -0.72 18.20 20.27
C ASP A 613 -0.69 18.45 18.76
N HIS A 614 -1.00 17.46 17.91
CA HIS A 614 -1.22 17.59 16.47
C HIS A 614 -2.72 17.54 16.19
N THR A 615 -3.15 18.03 15.04
CA THR A 615 -4.59 18.02 14.72
C THR A 615 -4.98 16.64 14.24
N HIS A 616 -6.00 16.04 14.84
CA HIS A 616 -6.56 14.77 14.39
C HIS A 616 -8.08 14.78 14.61
N ILE A 617 -8.84 14.61 13.53
CA ILE A 617 -10.29 14.40 13.59
C ILE A 617 -10.75 13.52 12.43
N ASN A 618 -11.41 12.42 12.78
CA ASN A 618 -12.11 11.54 11.86
C ASN A 618 -13.62 11.64 12.08
N PHE A 619 -14.38 11.71 10.98
CA PHE A 619 -15.84 11.67 10.99
C PHE A 619 -16.32 10.44 10.23
N PHE A 620 -16.96 9.55 10.98
CA PHE A 620 -17.45 8.28 10.48
C PHE A 620 -18.97 8.26 10.39
N TRP A 621 -19.47 7.45 9.48
CA TRP A 621 -20.82 6.91 9.55
C TRP A 621 -20.82 5.39 9.40
N THR A 622 -21.82 4.75 10.00
CA THR A 622 -22.23 3.39 9.71
C THR A 622 -23.68 3.49 9.21
N PRO A 623 -23.89 3.49 7.89
CA PRO A 623 -25.22 3.56 7.31
C PRO A 623 -26.01 2.26 7.52
N PRO A 624 -27.35 2.28 7.34
CA PRO A 624 -28.18 1.08 7.49
C PRO A 624 -27.74 -0.03 6.54
N GLY A 625 -27.32 -1.18 7.09
CA GLY A 625 -26.86 -2.32 6.29
C GLY A 625 -25.57 -2.05 5.50
N GLY A 626 -24.68 -1.22 6.06
CA GLY A 626 -23.32 -1.00 5.58
C GLY A 626 -22.32 -1.00 6.74
N ALA A 627 -21.04 -1.08 6.44
CA ALA A 627 -19.98 -1.01 7.45
C ALA A 627 -19.58 0.43 7.79
N ARG A 628 -18.88 0.58 8.90
CA ARG A 628 -18.34 1.86 9.33
C ARG A 628 -17.27 2.34 8.36
N GLN A 629 -17.41 3.57 7.89
CA GLN A 629 -16.47 4.21 6.99
C GLN A 629 -16.41 5.72 7.26
N ILE A 630 -15.36 6.39 6.75
CA ILE A 630 -15.33 7.85 6.71
C ILE A 630 -16.52 8.33 5.88
N VAL A 631 -17.16 9.42 6.32
CA VAL A 631 -18.30 9.97 5.56
C VAL A 631 -17.81 10.44 4.19
N PRO A 632 -18.35 9.88 3.08
CA PRO A 632 -17.88 10.23 1.74
C PRO A 632 -18.18 11.69 1.39
N GLU A 633 -17.32 12.33 0.59
CA GLU A 633 -17.54 13.72 0.17
C GLU A 633 -18.85 13.89 -0.62
N GLN A 634 -19.28 12.85 -1.34
CA GLN A 634 -20.47 12.85 -2.19
C GLN A 634 -21.77 13.12 -1.42
N VAL A 635 -21.76 12.96 -0.09
CA VAL A 635 -22.91 13.26 0.76
C VAL A 635 -22.77 14.56 1.54
N LEU A 636 -21.68 15.32 1.38
CA LEU A 636 -21.45 16.56 2.12
C LEU A 636 -21.61 17.76 1.19
N PHE A 637 -22.40 18.76 1.61
CA PHE A 637 -22.65 19.95 0.81
C PHE A 637 -22.47 21.22 1.65
N PRO A 638 -21.77 22.24 1.15
CA PRO A 638 -21.57 23.47 1.91
C PRO A 638 -22.90 24.24 2.04
N PRO A 639 -23.00 25.23 2.94
CA PRO A 639 -24.11 26.16 2.98
C PRO A 639 -24.26 26.87 1.63
N GLN A 640 -25.43 26.76 1.00
CA GLN A 640 -25.77 27.42 -0.27
C GLN A 640 -27.21 27.93 -0.25
N ALA A 641 -27.52 28.93 -1.09
CA ALA A 641 -28.81 29.61 -1.08
C ALA A 641 -29.98 28.70 -1.50
N ASN A 642 -29.69 27.68 -2.31
CA ASN A 642 -30.65 26.68 -2.77
C ASN A 642 -29.97 25.34 -3.00
N TYR A 643 -30.67 24.24 -2.69
CA TYR A 643 -30.21 22.86 -2.88
C TYR A 643 -30.99 22.10 -3.96
N ALA A 644 -31.85 22.77 -4.74
CA ALA A 644 -32.71 22.12 -5.74
C ALA A 644 -31.94 21.36 -6.85
N ARG A 645 -30.67 21.69 -7.06
CA ARG A 645 -29.77 21.01 -8.02
C ARG A 645 -28.87 19.95 -7.37
N VAL A 646 -28.92 19.79 -6.05
CA VAL A 646 -28.22 18.71 -5.36
C VAL A 646 -28.99 17.43 -5.55
N SER A 647 -28.30 16.41 -6.05
CA SER A 647 -28.81 15.04 -6.10
C SER A 647 -28.35 14.28 -4.87
N VAL A 648 -29.26 13.55 -4.25
CA VAL A 648 -28.92 12.60 -3.19
C VAL A 648 -28.28 11.38 -3.87
N PRO A 649 -27.04 10.99 -3.54
CA PRO A 649 -26.38 9.89 -4.22
C PRO A 649 -27.07 8.56 -3.91
N ASP A 650 -26.89 7.55 -4.78
CA ASP A 650 -27.36 6.19 -4.50
C ASP A 650 -26.48 5.56 -3.41
N MET A 651 -27.11 5.00 -2.37
CA MET A 651 -26.40 4.30 -1.28
C MET A 651 -25.47 3.20 -1.83
N ARG A 652 -25.82 2.55 -2.95
CA ARG A 652 -25.02 1.50 -3.59
C ARG A 652 -23.67 2.01 -4.11
N GLN A 653 -23.59 3.29 -4.47
CA GLN A 653 -22.35 3.92 -4.94
C GLN A 653 -21.46 4.40 -3.78
N LEU A 654 -21.97 4.35 -2.54
CA LEU A 654 -21.35 4.92 -1.35
C LEU A 654 -20.90 3.88 -0.32
N LEU A 655 -21.23 2.60 -0.49
CA LEU A 655 -21.01 1.55 0.52
C LEU A 655 -19.84 0.64 0.16
N PHE A 656 -18.82 0.58 1.03
CA PHE A 656 -18.04 -0.64 1.21
C PHE A 656 -18.63 -1.43 2.38
N ASP A 657 -19.18 -2.62 2.13
CA ASP A 657 -19.71 -3.50 3.19
C ASP A 657 -19.08 -4.92 3.14
N PRO A 658 -18.03 -5.17 3.94
CA PRO A 658 -17.38 -6.47 4.07
C PRO A 658 -18.19 -7.53 4.84
N ASP A 659 -19.19 -7.11 5.63
CA ASP A 659 -20.04 -7.96 6.49
C ASP A 659 -21.43 -8.21 5.88
N ARG A 660 -21.74 -7.57 4.75
CA ARG A 660 -22.84 -7.99 3.89
C ARG A 660 -22.48 -9.36 3.35
N ALA A 661 -22.91 -10.42 4.03
CA ALA A 661 -23.37 -11.57 3.27
C ALA A 661 -24.39 -11.00 2.28
N GLY A 662 -24.10 -11.00 0.98
CA GLY A 662 -25.19 -10.87 0.01
C GLY A 662 -26.29 -11.86 0.44
N ALA A 663 -27.55 -11.48 0.22
CA ALA A 663 -28.71 -12.19 0.77
C ALA A 663 -28.42 -13.70 0.80
N PRO A 664 -28.52 -14.39 1.97
CA PRO A 664 -28.14 -15.80 2.07
C PRO A 664 -28.74 -16.48 0.87
N ILE A 665 -27.92 -17.17 0.07
CA ILE A 665 -28.34 -17.77 -1.19
C ILE A 665 -29.63 -18.55 -0.94
N VAL A 666 -30.78 -17.91 -1.19
CA VAL A 666 -32.08 -18.55 -1.06
C VAL A 666 -32.17 -19.32 -2.35
N VAL A 667 -31.86 -20.62 -2.27
CA VAL A 667 -31.93 -21.53 -3.41
C VAL A 667 -33.39 -21.67 -3.82
N SER A 668 -33.84 -20.79 -4.72
CA SER A 668 -35.08 -20.90 -5.50
C SER A 668 -35.06 -19.76 -6.53
N PRO A 669 -35.09 -20.04 -7.85
CA PRO A 669 -35.40 -21.32 -8.49
C PRO A 669 -34.18 -22.22 -8.76
N GLN A 670 -34.42 -23.53 -8.78
CA GLN A 670 -33.55 -24.47 -9.49
C GLN A 670 -33.69 -24.16 -10.99
N LEU A 671 -32.58 -23.97 -11.68
CA LEU A 671 -32.62 -23.72 -13.12
C LEU A 671 -32.87 -25.05 -13.83
N ASP A 672 -33.87 -25.06 -14.71
CA ASP A 672 -34.10 -26.18 -15.62
C ASP A 672 -32.97 -26.21 -16.66
N GLY A 673 -32.40 -27.39 -16.89
CA GLY A 673 -31.35 -27.62 -17.88
C GLY A 673 -30.89 -29.06 -17.84
N ASP A 674 -30.79 -29.70 -19.00
CA ASP A 674 -30.22 -31.05 -19.11
C ASP A 674 -28.71 -30.98 -18.87
N VAL A 675 -28.21 -31.89 -18.03
CA VAL A 675 -26.77 -32.07 -17.79
C VAL A 675 -26.24 -33.05 -18.83
N HIS A 676 -25.26 -32.59 -19.62
CA HIS A 676 -24.63 -33.40 -20.66
C HIS A 676 -23.19 -33.71 -20.29
N ILE A 677 -22.83 -35.00 -20.19
CA ILE A 677 -21.46 -35.44 -19.91
C ILE A 677 -20.81 -35.86 -21.23
N VAL A 678 -19.71 -35.22 -21.61
CA VAL A 678 -19.04 -35.44 -22.91
C VAL A 678 -17.73 -36.19 -22.82
N GLN A 679 -17.02 -36.12 -21.68
CA GLN A 679 -15.75 -36.82 -21.45
C GLN A 679 -15.68 -37.42 -20.05
N ARG A 680 -14.93 -38.52 -19.89
CA ARG A 680 -14.78 -39.27 -18.63
C ARG A 680 -13.41 -39.90 -18.47
N GLY A 681 -13.10 -40.28 -17.23
CA GLY A 681 -11.86 -40.98 -16.89
C GLY A 681 -10.65 -40.07 -16.88
N LEU A 682 -10.87 -38.75 -16.76
CA LEU A 682 -9.82 -37.77 -16.62
C LEU A 682 -9.16 -37.86 -15.24
N ASN A 683 -7.84 -37.71 -15.19
CA ASN A 683 -7.03 -37.77 -14.00
C ASN A 683 -6.80 -36.35 -13.43
N GLN A 684 -7.59 -35.98 -12.43
CA GLN A 684 -7.55 -34.66 -11.78
C GLN A 684 -7.71 -33.49 -12.79
N PRO A 685 -8.84 -33.39 -13.52
CA PRO A 685 -9.12 -32.20 -14.33
C PRO A 685 -9.34 -30.97 -13.43
N LYS A 686 -8.81 -29.80 -13.79
CA LYS A 686 -8.81 -28.62 -12.89
C LYS A 686 -9.43 -27.38 -13.52
N GLY A 687 -8.77 -26.82 -14.52
CA GLY A 687 -9.20 -25.64 -15.25
C GLY A 687 -9.92 -25.98 -16.55
N ILE A 688 -10.77 -25.05 -16.98
CA ILE A 688 -11.51 -25.16 -18.24
C ILE A 688 -11.72 -23.77 -18.84
N ALA A 689 -11.56 -23.64 -20.15
CA ALA A 689 -11.84 -22.42 -20.89
C ALA A 689 -12.47 -22.72 -22.27
N VAL A 690 -13.23 -21.76 -22.78
CA VAL A 690 -13.84 -21.84 -24.12
C VAL A 690 -13.18 -20.80 -25.01
N GLY A 691 -12.71 -21.22 -26.18
CA GLY A 691 -12.12 -20.34 -27.18
C GLY A 691 -13.17 -19.64 -28.05
N PRO A 692 -12.78 -18.59 -28.80
CA PRO A 692 -13.70 -17.85 -29.69
C PRO A 692 -14.36 -18.69 -30.79
N ASP A 693 -13.77 -19.85 -31.13
CA ASP A 693 -14.28 -20.82 -32.11
C ASP A 693 -15.20 -21.89 -31.47
N GLY A 694 -15.44 -21.80 -30.16
CA GLY A 694 -16.21 -22.77 -29.37
C GLY A 694 -15.39 -24.00 -28.93
N SER A 695 -14.09 -24.08 -29.24
CA SER A 695 -13.24 -25.16 -28.75
C SER A 695 -13.09 -25.07 -27.23
N VAL A 696 -13.12 -26.22 -26.54
CA VAL A 696 -13.04 -26.28 -25.07
C VAL A 696 -11.68 -26.82 -24.66
N TYR A 697 -10.98 -26.11 -23.78
CA TYR A 697 -9.66 -26.43 -23.30
C TYR A 697 -9.75 -26.87 -21.84
N VAL A 698 -9.18 -28.02 -21.50
CA VAL A 698 -9.25 -28.59 -20.15
C VAL A 698 -7.86 -28.97 -19.69
N THR A 699 -7.44 -28.48 -18.52
CA THR A 699 -6.18 -28.91 -17.89
C THR A 699 -6.42 -30.19 -17.10
N GLU A 700 -5.62 -31.22 -17.37
CA GLU A 700 -5.66 -32.50 -16.67
C GLU A 700 -4.38 -32.65 -15.86
N MET A 701 -4.40 -32.08 -14.65
CA MET A 701 -3.22 -31.95 -13.79
C MET A 701 -2.54 -33.29 -13.52
N GLY A 702 -3.33 -34.32 -13.19
CA GLY A 702 -2.83 -35.65 -12.86
C GLY A 702 -2.24 -36.39 -14.05
N ALA A 703 -2.74 -36.11 -15.26
CA ALA A 703 -2.17 -36.62 -16.52
C ALA A 703 -1.09 -35.69 -17.11
N ARG A 704 -0.88 -34.50 -16.54
CA ARG A 704 0.09 -33.48 -16.97
C ARG A 704 -0.09 -33.09 -18.43
N GLN A 705 -1.32 -32.81 -18.82
CA GLN A 705 -1.67 -32.48 -20.19
C GLN A 705 -2.78 -31.44 -20.29
N LEU A 706 -2.86 -30.81 -21.45
CA LEU A 706 -3.99 -29.99 -21.88
C LEU A 706 -4.80 -30.78 -22.92
N LEU A 707 -6.08 -31.00 -22.63
CA LEU A 707 -7.04 -31.63 -23.51
C LEU A 707 -7.81 -30.55 -24.27
N VAL A 708 -7.94 -30.70 -25.60
CA VAL A 708 -8.70 -29.78 -26.45
C VAL A 708 -9.88 -30.55 -27.05
N LEU A 709 -11.08 -30.08 -26.76
CA LEU A 709 -12.34 -30.63 -27.24
C LEU A 709 -12.93 -29.74 -28.34
N SER A 710 -13.63 -30.36 -29.28
CA SER A 710 -14.51 -29.65 -30.20
C SER A 710 -15.68 -28.97 -29.45
N PRO A 711 -16.40 -28.03 -30.09
CA PRO A 711 -17.64 -27.48 -29.53
C PRO A 711 -18.69 -28.55 -29.17
N ASP A 712 -18.65 -29.70 -29.83
CA ASP A 712 -19.52 -30.86 -29.56
C ASP A 712 -19.00 -31.79 -28.44
N GLY A 713 -17.85 -31.49 -27.84
CA GLY A 713 -17.27 -32.23 -26.71
C GLY A 713 -16.41 -33.45 -27.10
N GLU A 714 -16.08 -33.62 -28.38
CA GLU A 714 -15.19 -34.70 -28.84
C GLU A 714 -13.71 -34.29 -28.66
N VAL A 715 -12.84 -35.23 -28.27
CA VAL A 715 -11.40 -34.95 -28.15
C VAL A 715 -10.81 -34.67 -29.54
N ALA A 716 -10.43 -33.41 -29.77
CA ALA A 716 -9.77 -32.98 -30.98
C ALA A 716 -8.25 -33.15 -30.89
N ARG A 717 -7.65 -32.85 -29.72
CA ARG A 717 -6.20 -32.85 -29.52
C ARG A 717 -5.82 -33.00 -28.05
N THR A 718 -4.61 -33.52 -27.81
CA THR A 718 -3.96 -33.54 -26.49
C THR A 718 -2.56 -32.94 -26.61
N VAL A 719 -2.20 -32.05 -25.68
CA VAL A 719 -0.89 -31.40 -25.61
C VAL A 719 -0.21 -31.83 -24.31
N THR A 720 0.95 -32.49 -24.40
CA THR A 720 1.65 -33.11 -23.25
C THR A 720 2.96 -32.41 -22.88
N GLY A 721 3.27 -31.27 -23.50
CA GLY A 721 4.51 -30.50 -23.29
C GLY A 721 4.66 -29.35 -24.28
N MET A 722 5.86 -28.78 -24.38
CA MET A 722 6.18 -27.63 -25.24
C MET A 722 7.11 -28.00 -26.39
N PRO A 723 6.59 -28.37 -27.58
CA PRO A 723 7.42 -28.69 -28.74
C PRO A 723 8.09 -27.41 -29.26
N GLY A 724 9.42 -27.32 -29.18
CA GLY A 724 10.19 -26.21 -29.78
C GLY A 724 11.22 -25.54 -28.85
N ALA A 725 11.14 -25.76 -27.53
CA ALA A 725 12.06 -25.18 -26.54
C ALA A 725 13.42 -25.92 -26.40
N GLY A 726 13.83 -26.72 -27.39
CA GLY A 726 15.06 -27.52 -27.32
C GLY A 726 14.98 -28.80 -26.46
N GLY A 727 13.79 -29.12 -25.94
CA GLY A 727 13.44 -30.39 -25.28
C GLY A 727 11.93 -30.48 -25.08
N GLU A 728 11.37 -31.70 -25.08
CA GLU A 728 9.98 -32.00 -24.76
C GLU A 728 9.72 -31.76 -23.25
N GLU A 729 9.76 -30.51 -22.79
CA GLU A 729 9.47 -30.23 -21.39
C GLU A 729 7.99 -30.52 -21.09
N PRO A 730 7.69 -31.50 -20.22
CA PRO A 730 6.31 -31.83 -19.88
C PRO A 730 5.74 -30.77 -18.92
N PHE A 731 4.41 -30.69 -18.86
CA PHE A 731 3.76 -29.96 -17.77
C PHE A 731 4.11 -30.59 -16.42
N VAL A 732 4.19 -29.78 -15.35
CA VAL A 732 4.44 -30.27 -13.98
C VAL A 732 3.11 -30.36 -13.22
N GLU A 733 2.39 -29.25 -13.13
CA GLU A 733 1.05 -29.12 -12.56
C GLU A 733 0.25 -28.10 -13.40
N PRO A 734 -0.27 -28.49 -14.59
CA PRO A 734 -1.15 -27.63 -15.37
C PRO A 734 -2.46 -27.48 -14.59
N PHE A 735 -2.64 -26.31 -13.98
CA PHE A 735 -3.70 -26.07 -13.01
C PHE A 735 -4.90 -25.40 -13.67
N ASP A 736 -4.67 -24.29 -14.36
CA ASP A 736 -5.75 -23.52 -14.98
C ASP A 736 -5.45 -23.12 -16.43
N VAL A 737 -6.47 -22.71 -17.17
CA VAL A 737 -6.35 -22.31 -18.58
C VAL A 737 -7.26 -21.13 -18.90
N ALA A 738 -6.78 -20.19 -19.70
CA ALA A 738 -7.61 -19.15 -20.32
C ALA A 738 -7.32 -19.04 -21.82
N VAL A 739 -8.25 -18.41 -22.54
CA VAL A 739 -8.13 -18.17 -23.99
C VAL A 739 -8.41 -16.71 -24.28
N ASP A 740 -7.51 -16.05 -25.03
CA ASP A 740 -7.67 -14.66 -25.42
C ASP A 740 -8.61 -14.47 -26.62
N GLY A 741 -8.92 -13.22 -26.96
CA GLY A 741 -9.77 -12.90 -28.13
C GLY A 741 -9.16 -13.26 -29.49
N GLN A 742 -7.88 -13.62 -29.56
CA GLN A 742 -7.20 -14.13 -30.75
C GLN A 742 -7.15 -15.67 -30.81
N GLY A 743 -7.64 -16.34 -29.76
CA GLY A 743 -7.59 -17.80 -29.61
C GLY A 743 -6.26 -18.34 -29.10
N GLN A 744 -5.36 -17.50 -28.59
CA GLN A 744 -4.15 -17.97 -27.91
C GLN A 744 -4.54 -18.56 -26.55
N VAL A 745 -3.92 -19.69 -26.22
CA VAL A 745 -4.27 -20.51 -25.06
C VAL A 745 -3.19 -20.37 -24.01
N TYR A 746 -3.57 -19.87 -22.86
CA TYR A 746 -2.73 -19.57 -21.71
C TYR A 746 -2.89 -20.69 -20.69
N VAL A 747 -1.85 -21.50 -20.46
CA VAL A 747 -1.90 -22.61 -19.49
C VAL A 747 -1.08 -22.24 -18.27
N LEU A 748 -1.65 -22.27 -17.07
CA LEU A 748 -0.90 -22.06 -15.83
C LEU A 748 -0.30 -23.37 -15.33
N ASP A 749 1.02 -23.53 -15.47
CA ASP A 749 1.77 -24.66 -14.93
C ASP A 749 2.35 -24.27 -13.56
N ALA A 750 1.48 -24.29 -12.55
CA ALA A 750 1.75 -23.73 -11.22
C ALA A 750 2.96 -24.39 -10.53
N GLY A 751 3.15 -25.71 -10.73
CA GLY A 751 4.26 -26.47 -10.17
C GLY A 751 5.61 -26.21 -10.86
N ALA A 752 5.57 -25.67 -12.08
CA ALA A 752 6.75 -25.21 -12.81
C ALA A 752 6.96 -23.68 -12.69
N ALA A 753 6.06 -22.97 -11.99
CA ALA A 753 6.08 -21.51 -11.86
C ALA A 753 6.17 -20.79 -13.21
N ARG A 754 5.40 -21.25 -14.21
CA ARG A 754 5.36 -20.67 -15.56
C ARG A 754 3.96 -20.69 -16.16
N LEU A 755 3.80 -19.95 -17.25
CA LEU A 755 2.56 -19.88 -18.00
C LEU A 755 2.83 -20.02 -19.51
N PRO A 756 2.82 -21.26 -20.07
CA PRO A 756 3.01 -21.48 -21.49
C PRO A 756 1.82 -20.99 -22.32
N ILE A 757 2.11 -20.28 -23.41
CA ILE A 757 1.13 -19.77 -24.39
C ILE A 757 1.21 -20.61 -25.66
N PHE A 758 0.06 -21.09 -26.12
CA PHE A 758 -0.09 -21.88 -27.34
C PHE A 758 -0.93 -21.13 -28.38
N ALA A 759 -0.64 -21.37 -29.65
CA ALA A 759 -1.52 -20.96 -30.74
C ALA A 759 -2.80 -21.82 -30.75
N PRO A 760 -3.89 -21.37 -31.41
CA PRO A 760 -5.12 -22.16 -31.56
C PRO A 760 -4.88 -23.56 -32.17
N ASN A 761 -3.84 -23.69 -33.01
CA ASN A 761 -3.44 -24.96 -33.62
C ASN A 761 -2.64 -25.88 -32.67
N GLY A 762 -2.44 -25.50 -31.41
CA GLY A 762 -1.79 -26.30 -30.37
C GLY A 762 -0.26 -26.19 -30.37
N ASP A 763 0.31 -25.36 -31.25
CA ASP A 763 1.75 -25.12 -31.27
C ASP A 763 2.13 -24.23 -30.09
N TYR A 764 3.17 -24.63 -29.36
CA TYR A 764 3.76 -23.78 -28.33
C TYR A 764 4.36 -22.53 -28.97
N LEU A 765 3.98 -21.37 -28.46
CA LEU A 765 4.51 -20.08 -28.92
C LEU A 765 5.68 -19.64 -28.05
N ARG A 766 5.43 -19.52 -26.74
CA ARG A 766 6.36 -18.97 -25.74
C ARG A 766 5.73 -19.07 -24.35
N ASP A 767 6.53 -18.90 -23.31
CA ASP A 767 6.02 -18.60 -21.98
C ASP A 767 5.57 -17.13 -21.89
N ALA A 768 4.59 -16.86 -21.04
CA ALA A 768 4.26 -15.50 -20.66
C ALA A 768 5.46 -14.85 -19.95
N PRO A 769 5.78 -13.59 -20.26
CA PRO A 769 6.95 -12.89 -19.71
C PRO A 769 6.83 -12.43 -18.25
N GLY A 770 5.70 -12.72 -17.58
CA GLY A 770 5.42 -12.32 -16.20
C GLY A 770 6.34 -12.96 -15.16
N ASP A 771 6.26 -12.47 -13.91
CA ASP A 771 7.14 -12.92 -12.83
C ASP A 771 6.79 -14.36 -12.38
N PRO A 772 7.73 -15.32 -12.47
CA PRO A 772 7.53 -16.68 -11.96
C PRO A 772 7.03 -16.74 -10.51
N LEU A 773 7.34 -15.74 -9.69
CA LEU A 773 6.84 -15.64 -8.30
C LEU A 773 5.32 -15.55 -8.23
N TYR A 774 4.65 -14.94 -9.21
CA TYR A 774 3.18 -14.88 -9.29
C TYR A 774 2.58 -16.07 -10.05
N PHE A 775 3.39 -16.94 -10.64
CA PHE A 775 2.91 -18.19 -11.23
C PHE A 775 3.04 -19.36 -10.23
N ASP A 776 4.01 -19.30 -9.31
CA ASP A 776 4.19 -20.30 -8.28
C ASP A 776 2.96 -20.38 -7.36
N ARG A 777 2.32 -21.55 -7.35
CA ARG A 777 1.10 -21.86 -6.57
C ARG A 777 -0.12 -20.98 -6.84
N THR A 778 -0.13 -20.18 -7.90
CA THR A 778 -1.35 -19.52 -8.38
C THR A 778 -2.32 -20.58 -8.88
N ARG A 779 -3.61 -20.37 -8.62
CA ARG A 779 -4.66 -21.34 -8.92
C ARG A 779 -5.66 -20.92 -9.99
N GLY A 780 -5.77 -19.62 -10.28
CA GLY A 780 -6.70 -19.15 -11.28
C GLY A 780 -6.15 -18.01 -12.12
N LEU A 781 -6.55 -17.98 -13.39
CA LEU A 781 -6.19 -16.94 -14.33
C LEU A 781 -7.34 -16.59 -15.29
N THR A 782 -7.30 -15.39 -15.84
CA THR A 782 -8.15 -15.04 -16.98
C THR A 782 -7.45 -14.04 -17.90
N VAL A 783 -7.93 -13.91 -19.12
CA VAL A 783 -7.45 -12.89 -20.07
C VAL A 783 -8.63 -12.04 -20.50
N ASP A 784 -8.51 -10.73 -20.33
CA ASP A 784 -9.60 -9.81 -20.67
C ASP A 784 -9.57 -9.34 -22.13
N THR A 785 -10.57 -8.55 -22.50
CA THR A 785 -10.72 -8.03 -23.87
C THR A 785 -9.61 -7.04 -24.28
N GLN A 786 -8.85 -6.52 -23.32
CA GLN A 786 -7.68 -5.66 -23.56
C GLN A 786 -6.38 -6.47 -23.65
N ASN A 787 -6.48 -7.80 -23.61
CA ASN A 787 -5.36 -8.73 -23.60
C ASN A 787 -4.46 -8.60 -22.36
N ARG A 788 -5.06 -8.22 -21.22
CA ARG A 788 -4.41 -8.25 -19.91
C ARG A 788 -4.64 -9.61 -19.28
N LEU A 789 -3.57 -10.22 -18.78
CA LEU A 789 -3.58 -11.44 -17.99
C LEU A 789 -3.87 -11.08 -16.54
N TRP A 790 -4.92 -11.65 -15.97
CA TRP A 790 -5.27 -11.52 -14.56
C TRP A 790 -4.99 -12.83 -13.83
N LEU A 791 -4.43 -12.74 -12.63
CA LEU A 791 -4.00 -13.86 -11.80
C LEU A 791 -4.60 -13.74 -10.40
N ALA A 792 -5.24 -14.81 -9.95
CA ALA A 792 -5.59 -15.02 -8.55
C ALA A 792 -4.36 -15.59 -7.81
N ALA A 793 -3.44 -14.71 -7.39
CA ALA A 793 -2.14 -15.08 -6.84
C ALA A 793 -2.26 -15.66 -5.42
N THR A 794 -2.65 -16.94 -5.34
CA THR A 794 -3.06 -17.63 -4.10
C THR A 794 -2.00 -17.58 -2.99
N ALA A 795 -0.73 -17.75 -3.32
CA ALA A 795 0.37 -17.71 -2.34
C ALA A 795 0.61 -16.31 -1.73
N TRP A 796 0.09 -15.27 -2.38
CA TRP A 796 0.31 -13.87 -2.04
C TRP A 796 -0.94 -13.18 -1.50
N GLY A 797 -2.09 -13.85 -1.52
CA GLY A 797 -3.37 -13.26 -1.10
C GLY A 797 -3.75 -12.04 -1.93
N SER A 798 -3.32 -11.99 -3.20
CA SER A 798 -3.44 -10.81 -4.05
C SER A 798 -4.04 -11.13 -5.41
N LEU A 799 -4.63 -10.09 -6.00
CA LEU A 799 -5.04 -10.05 -7.39
C LEU A 799 -3.96 -9.31 -8.16
N VAL A 800 -3.46 -9.93 -9.23
CA VAL A 800 -2.38 -9.38 -10.06
C VAL A 800 -2.89 -9.28 -11.50
N ALA A 801 -2.62 -8.16 -12.19
CA ALA A 801 -2.84 -8.06 -13.63
C ALA A 801 -1.56 -7.68 -14.34
N GLU A 802 -1.32 -8.27 -15.50
CA GLU A 802 -0.15 -8.05 -16.33
C GLU A 802 -0.56 -7.80 -17.79
N ASN A 803 0.16 -6.96 -18.51
CA ASN A 803 -0.04 -6.80 -19.95
C ASN A 803 0.66 -7.92 -20.75
N ALA A 804 0.47 -7.94 -22.07
CA ALA A 804 1.09 -8.93 -22.95
C ALA A 804 2.64 -8.93 -22.93
N ALA A 805 3.27 -7.86 -22.43
CA ALA A 805 4.71 -7.74 -22.25
C ALA A 805 5.19 -8.21 -20.86
N GLY A 806 4.28 -8.62 -19.96
CA GLY A 806 4.60 -9.11 -18.61
C GLY A 806 4.80 -7.99 -17.61
N GLU A 807 4.43 -6.76 -17.96
CA GLU A 807 4.43 -5.64 -17.04
C GLU A 807 3.20 -5.73 -16.15
N GLN A 808 3.43 -5.69 -14.84
CA GLN A 808 2.38 -5.69 -13.84
C GLN A 808 1.61 -4.36 -13.88
N LEU A 809 0.37 -4.41 -14.36
CA LEU A 809 -0.56 -3.29 -14.40
C LEU A 809 -1.31 -3.09 -13.08
N PHE A 810 -1.45 -4.16 -12.31
CA PHE A 810 -2.26 -4.18 -11.10
C PHE A 810 -1.69 -5.16 -10.08
N ASN A 811 -1.65 -4.76 -8.81
CA ASN A 811 -1.41 -5.67 -7.70
C ASN A 811 -2.06 -5.12 -6.44
N ALA A 812 -3.07 -5.82 -5.95
CA ALA A 812 -3.74 -5.45 -4.71
C ALA A 812 -4.00 -6.70 -3.86
N PRO A 813 -3.82 -6.61 -2.52
CA PRO A 813 -4.31 -7.65 -1.63
C PRO A 813 -5.83 -7.78 -1.81
N VAL A 814 -6.29 -9.01 -1.98
CA VAL A 814 -7.72 -9.31 -2.13
C VAL A 814 -8.46 -8.87 -0.87
N TRP A 815 -7.85 -9.11 0.31
CA TRP A 815 -8.35 -8.61 1.59
C TRP A 815 -7.20 -8.16 2.51
N PRO A 816 -7.07 -6.85 2.81
CA PRO A 816 -6.01 -6.36 3.68
C PRO A 816 -6.19 -6.82 5.12
N GLY A 817 -5.13 -7.37 5.72
CA GLY A 817 -5.09 -7.72 7.14
C GLY A 817 -5.72 -9.07 7.51
N GLU A 818 -6.21 -9.82 6.54
CA GLU A 818 -6.68 -11.20 6.72
C GLU A 818 -5.86 -12.16 5.84
N ASP A 819 -5.86 -13.44 6.22
CA ASP A 819 -5.22 -14.50 5.42
C ASP A 819 -6.14 -14.81 4.22
N SER A 820 -5.68 -14.49 3.02
CA SER A 820 -6.46 -14.55 1.78
C SER A 820 -5.87 -15.61 0.86
N GLN A 821 -6.72 -16.43 0.26
CA GLN A 821 -6.36 -17.45 -0.73
C GLN A 821 -7.26 -17.31 -1.95
N PRO A 822 -7.00 -16.33 -2.83
CA PRO A 822 -7.74 -16.20 -4.07
C PRO A 822 -7.44 -17.41 -4.94
N VAL A 823 -8.49 -18.10 -5.37
CA VAL A 823 -8.37 -19.34 -6.16
C VAL A 823 -8.82 -19.15 -7.60
N ASP A 824 -9.63 -18.14 -7.89
CA ASP A 824 -10.00 -17.80 -9.26
C ASP A 824 -10.40 -16.33 -9.45
N VAL A 825 -10.31 -15.85 -10.69
CA VAL A 825 -10.66 -14.49 -11.12
C VAL A 825 -11.36 -14.50 -12.48
N ALA A 826 -12.43 -13.70 -12.61
CA ALA A 826 -13.02 -13.39 -13.91
C ALA A 826 -13.34 -11.91 -14.06
N ILE A 827 -13.31 -11.44 -15.31
CA ILE A 827 -13.57 -10.04 -15.67
C ILE A 827 -14.94 -9.95 -16.34
N GLY A 828 -15.81 -9.11 -15.79
CA GLY A 828 -17.14 -8.82 -16.31
C GLY A 828 -17.23 -7.51 -17.08
N ALA A 829 -18.43 -7.21 -17.59
CA ALA A 829 -18.70 -5.98 -18.33
C ALA A 829 -18.43 -4.72 -17.48
N GLY A 830 -17.87 -3.67 -18.10
CA GLY A 830 -17.49 -2.42 -17.40
C GLY A 830 -16.24 -2.53 -16.54
N ASP A 831 -15.35 -3.50 -16.82
CA ASP A 831 -14.12 -3.77 -16.07
C ASP A 831 -14.37 -4.09 -14.57
N HIS A 832 -15.51 -4.71 -14.26
CA HIS A 832 -15.76 -5.29 -12.94
C HIS A 832 -14.97 -6.58 -12.78
N ILE A 833 -14.22 -6.68 -11.68
CA ILE A 833 -13.35 -7.83 -11.43
C ILE A 833 -13.98 -8.67 -10.32
N PHE A 834 -14.21 -9.95 -10.58
CA PHE A 834 -14.74 -10.89 -9.60
C PHE A 834 -13.64 -11.86 -9.20
N VAL A 835 -13.39 -11.98 -7.89
CA VAL A 835 -12.38 -12.87 -7.31
C VAL A 835 -13.06 -13.75 -6.28
N VAL A 836 -12.77 -15.04 -6.31
CA VAL A 836 -13.20 -15.97 -5.26
C VAL A 836 -12.02 -16.37 -4.40
N ASP A 837 -12.25 -16.33 -3.10
CA ASP A 837 -11.27 -16.64 -2.08
C ASP A 837 -11.73 -17.83 -1.25
N ALA A 838 -10.94 -18.90 -1.29
CA ALA A 838 -11.27 -20.16 -0.63
C ALA A 838 -11.07 -20.11 0.88
N ASN A 839 -10.16 -19.28 1.39
CA ASN A 839 -9.87 -19.18 2.82
C ASN A 839 -10.78 -18.18 3.53
N LEU A 840 -11.10 -17.07 2.86
CA LEU A 840 -12.09 -16.11 3.34
C LEU A 840 -13.52 -16.64 3.18
N HIS A 841 -13.72 -17.65 2.33
CA HIS A 841 -15.03 -18.14 1.91
C HIS A 841 -15.87 -17.02 1.27
N LYS A 842 -15.27 -16.24 0.36
CA LYS A 842 -15.93 -15.07 -0.23
C LYS A 842 -15.81 -15.03 -1.74
N LEU A 843 -16.88 -14.61 -2.41
CA LEU A 843 -16.81 -13.97 -3.72
C LEU A 843 -16.66 -12.47 -3.46
N ILE A 844 -15.73 -11.81 -4.15
CA ILE A 844 -15.41 -10.39 -3.95
C ILE A 844 -15.44 -9.71 -5.32
N ARG A 845 -16.12 -8.57 -5.40
CA ARG A 845 -16.18 -7.74 -6.60
C ARG A 845 -15.38 -6.47 -6.40
N PHE A 846 -14.53 -6.15 -7.35
CA PHE A 846 -13.76 -4.92 -7.43
C PHE A 846 -14.23 -4.06 -8.62
N ASP A 847 -13.93 -2.77 -8.57
CA ASP A 847 -13.93 -1.93 -9.77
C ASP A 847 -12.59 -2.00 -10.52
N ALA A 848 -12.52 -1.30 -11.64
CA ALA A 848 -11.33 -1.23 -12.50
C ALA A 848 -10.10 -0.59 -11.80
N SER A 849 -10.30 0.12 -10.69
CA SER A 849 -9.22 0.73 -9.89
C SER A 849 -8.68 -0.19 -8.80
N GLY A 850 -9.33 -1.34 -8.58
CA GLY A 850 -9.02 -2.26 -7.48
C GLY A 850 -9.67 -1.90 -6.16
N GLN A 851 -10.62 -0.98 -6.16
CA GLN A 851 -11.45 -0.75 -4.98
C GLN A 851 -12.44 -1.91 -4.84
N ARG A 852 -12.46 -2.54 -3.66
CA ARG A 852 -13.48 -3.52 -3.32
C ARG A 852 -14.84 -2.84 -3.29
N LEU A 853 -15.79 -3.34 -4.06
CA LEU A 853 -17.16 -2.86 -4.12
C LEU A 853 -18.06 -3.68 -3.21
N LEU A 854 -18.03 -5.02 -3.34
CA LEU A 854 -18.94 -5.94 -2.65
C LEU A 854 -18.23 -7.26 -2.32
N ALA A 855 -18.74 -7.98 -1.32
CA ALA A 855 -18.36 -9.35 -1.04
C ALA A 855 -19.60 -10.21 -0.71
N TRP A 856 -19.53 -11.51 -0.95
CA TRP A 856 -20.59 -12.49 -0.67
C TRP A 856 -19.98 -13.71 0.02
N GLU A 857 -20.57 -14.12 1.14
CA GLU A 857 -20.20 -15.35 1.82
C GLU A 857 -20.54 -16.57 0.96
N LEU A 858 -19.59 -17.49 0.87
CA LEU A 858 -19.70 -18.76 0.16
C LEU A 858 -19.75 -19.91 1.16
N THR A 859 -20.32 -21.04 0.75
CA THR A 859 -20.24 -22.27 1.53
C THR A 859 -18.76 -22.64 1.70
N PRO A 860 -18.25 -22.86 2.92
CA PRO A 860 -16.87 -23.25 3.13
C PRO A 860 -16.50 -24.48 2.31
N THR A 861 -15.56 -24.33 1.39
CA THR A 861 -15.00 -25.43 0.61
C THR A 861 -13.80 -26.00 1.35
N ASN A 862 -13.63 -27.33 1.31
CA ASN A 862 -12.46 -27.99 1.90
C ASN A 862 -11.30 -28.15 0.91
N THR A 863 -11.45 -27.59 -0.29
CA THR A 863 -10.49 -27.67 -1.38
C THR A 863 -9.84 -26.32 -1.61
N LEU A 864 -8.51 -26.26 -1.53
CA LEU A 864 -7.69 -25.11 -1.96
C LEU A 864 -7.77 -24.81 -3.47
N ASP A 865 -8.59 -25.58 -4.19
CA ASP A 865 -8.65 -25.61 -5.65
C ASP A 865 -10.04 -25.15 -6.16
N ALA A 866 -10.93 -24.66 -5.29
CA ALA A 866 -12.29 -24.25 -5.65
C ALA A 866 -12.89 -23.33 -4.58
N PRO A 867 -13.89 -22.48 -4.89
CA PRO A 867 -14.67 -22.42 -6.14
C PRO A 867 -13.95 -21.72 -7.29
N HIS A 868 -14.41 -21.92 -8.53
CA HIS A 868 -13.99 -21.17 -9.73
C HIS A 868 -15.16 -20.38 -10.29
N LEU A 869 -14.89 -19.38 -11.13
CA LEU A 869 -15.94 -18.58 -11.75
C LEU A 869 -15.67 -18.26 -13.23
N ALA A 870 -16.75 -17.99 -13.95
CA ALA A 870 -16.72 -17.48 -15.32
C ALA A 870 -17.76 -16.38 -15.49
N VAL A 871 -17.54 -15.47 -16.45
CA VAL A 871 -18.48 -14.37 -16.74
C VAL A 871 -18.85 -14.41 -18.23
N ASP A 872 -20.13 -14.20 -18.53
CA ASP A 872 -20.61 -14.11 -19.91
C ASP A 872 -20.66 -12.68 -20.45
N ALA A 873 -20.95 -12.54 -21.74
CA ALA A 873 -21.00 -11.25 -22.43
C ALA A 873 -22.09 -10.30 -21.90
N ASP A 874 -23.12 -10.84 -21.24
CA ASP A 874 -24.20 -10.06 -20.63
C ASP A 874 -23.86 -9.66 -19.17
N GLY A 875 -22.70 -10.11 -18.67
CA GLY A 875 -22.18 -9.80 -17.34
C GLY A 875 -22.66 -10.76 -16.25
N PHE A 876 -23.34 -11.86 -16.57
CA PHE A 876 -23.72 -12.86 -15.56
C PHE A 876 -22.48 -13.65 -15.12
N VAL A 877 -22.37 -13.86 -13.81
CA VAL A 877 -21.29 -14.65 -13.19
C VAL A 877 -21.78 -16.07 -12.95
N TYR A 878 -20.94 -17.06 -13.24
CA TYR A 878 -21.20 -18.48 -13.02
C TYR A 878 -20.17 -18.99 -12.05
N LEU A 879 -20.60 -19.51 -10.90
CA LEU A 879 -19.75 -19.91 -9.79
C LEU A 879 -19.90 -21.40 -9.53
N SER A 880 -18.80 -22.16 -9.51
CA SER A 880 -18.85 -23.56 -9.09
C SER A 880 -19.03 -23.66 -7.57
N GLU A 881 -19.86 -24.59 -7.12
CA GLU A 881 -20.09 -24.85 -5.70
C GLU A 881 -19.89 -26.36 -5.44
N PRO A 882 -18.63 -26.81 -5.26
CA PRO A 882 -18.28 -28.24 -5.27
C PRO A 882 -18.99 -29.06 -4.19
N GLU A 883 -19.14 -28.50 -2.99
CA GLU A 883 -19.76 -29.20 -1.85
C GLU A 883 -21.29 -29.31 -1.98
N ASP A 884 -21.89 -28.45 -2.81
CA ASP A 884 -23.33 -28.45 -3.11
C ASP A 884 -23.63 -29.11 -4.48
N SER A 885 -22.62 -29.63 -5.18
CA SER A 885 -22.74 -30.27 -6.50
C SER A 885 -23.49 -29.42 -7.52
N ARG A 886 -23.18 -28.12 -7.59
CA ARG A 886 -23.94 -27.20 -8.45
C ARG A 886 -23.08 -26.11 -9.06
N ILE A 887 -23.65 -25.43 -10.06
CA ILE A 887 -23.15 -24.16 -10.59
C ILE A 887 -24.21 -23.11 -10.32
N ALA A 888 -23.84 -22.06 -9.58
CA ALA A 888 -24.67 -20.89 -9.37
C ALA A 888 -24.55 -19.90 -10.53
N GLN A 889 -25.67 -19.28 -10.89
CA GLN A 889 -25.71 -18.12 -11.77
C GLN A 889 -26.01 -16.88 -10.91
N LEU A 890 -25.22 -15.83 -11.10
CA LEU A 890 -25.39 -14.53 -10.48
C LEU A 890 -25.55 -13.46 -11.57
N ASP A 891 -26.36 -12.45 -11.31
CA ASP A 891 -26.51 -11.30 -12.20
C ASP A 891 -25.26 -10.39 -12.18
N PRO A 892 -25.15 -9.39 -13.06
CA PRO A 892 -24.01 -8.47 -13.08
C PRO A 892 -23.82 -7.67 -11.78
N THR A 893 -24.84 -7.61 -10.92
CA THR A 893 -24.72 -6.97 -9.60
C THR A 893 -24.07 -7.90 -8.57
N GLY A 894 -24.00 -9.20 -8.86
CA GLY A 894 -23.52 -10.27 -8.00
C GLY A 894 -24.62 -10.92 -7.16
N GLU A 895 -25.90 -10.62 -7.44
CA GLU A 895 -27.02 -11.30 -6.78
C GLU A 895 -27.33 -12.63 -7.48
N ARG A 896 -27.56 -13.69 -6.70
CA ARG A 896 -27.82 -15.02 -7.26
C ARG A 896 -29.20 -15.08 -7.91
N VAL A 897 -29.24 -15.55 -9.15
CA VAL A 897 -30.46 -15.69 -9.97
C VAL A 897 -30.98 -17.13 -9.98
N GLY A 898 -30.08 -18.11 -9.87
CA GLY A 898 -30.45 -19.53 -9.85
C GLY A 898 -29.23 -20.45 -9.77
N ALA A 899 -29.45 -21.76 -9.87
CA ALA A 899 -28.37 -22.75 -10.01
C ALA A 899 -28.81 -24.05 -10.67
N TRP A 900 -27.86 -24.72 -11.32
CA TRP A 900 -28.02 -26.08 -11.86
C TRP A 900 -27.43 -27.11 -10.89
N LEU A 901 -28.21 -28.12 -10.51
CA LEU A 901 -27.71 -29.27 -9.78
C LEU A 901 -27.05 -30.24 -10.76
N LEU A 902 -25.82 -30.64 -10.44
CA LEU A 902 -25.02 -31.53 -11.26
C LEU A 902 -24.95 -32.91 -10.62
N MET A 903 -25.30 -33.92 -11.40
CA MET A 903 -25.29 -35.32 -10.99
C MET A 903 -24.54 -36.12 -12.03
N SER A 904 -23.80 -37.13 -11.60
CA SER A 904 -23.22 -38.10 -12.50
C SER A 904 -24.33 -38.95 -13.14
N GLU A 905 -23.99 -39.66 -14.21
CA GLU A 905 -24.93 -40.62 -14.84
C GLU A 905 -25.46 -41.69 -13.87
N GLN A 906 -24.68 -41.99 -12.82
CA GLN A 906 -25.05 -42.97 -11.79
C GLN A 906 -25.93 -42.35 -10.69
N GLY A 907 -26.31 -41.08 -10.84
CA GLY A 907 -27.11 -40.32 -9.88
C GLY A 907 -26.33 -39.92 -8.62
N ALA A 908 -24.99 -39.87 -8.68
CA ALA A 908 -24.16 -39.44 -7.57
C ALA A 908 -23.79 -37.95 -7.68
N PRO A 909 -23.70 -37.21 -6.56
CA PRO A 909 -23.28 -35.82 -6.55
C PRO A 909 -21.84 -35.66 -7.08
N VAL A 910 -21.66 -34.75 -8.05
CA VAL A 910 -20.32 -34.42 -8.61
C VAL A 910 -19.68 -33.26 -7.85
N LYS A 911 -18.37 -33.05 -8.00
CA LYS A 911 -17.62 -31.90 -7.45
C LYS A 911 -17.15 -30.99 -8.59
N PRO A 912 -18.02 -30.09 -9.09
CA PRO A 912 -17.62 -29.13 -10.11
C PRO A 912 -16.52 -28.23 -9.56
N ILE A 913 -15.36 -28.20 -10.22
CA ILE A 913 -14.26 -27.29 -9.88
C ILE A 913 -14.21 -26.18 -10.93
N GLY A 914 -13.61 -26.40 -12.10
CA GLY A 914 -13.56 -25.39 -13.16
C GLY A 914 -14.91 -25.17 -13.83
N VAL A 915 -15.17 -23.93 -14.24
CA VAL A 915 -16.36 -23.51 -14.97
C VAL A 915 -15.99 -22.57 -16.11
N ALA A 916 -16.64 -22.70 -17.27
CA ALA A 916 -16.46 -21.80 -18.41
C ALA A 916 -17.78 -21.59 -19.15
N VAL A 917 -17.93 -20.45 -19.83
CA VAL A 917 -19.19 -20.12 -20.53
C VAL A 917 -18.95 -19.97 -22.02
N ASP A 918 -19.77 -20.66 -22.81
CA ASP A 918 -19.93 -20.43 -24.24
C ASP A 918 -21.14 -19.52 -24.48
N GLY A 919 -20.86 -18.23 -24.69
CA GLY A 919 -21.87 -17.22 -24.98
C GLY A 919 -22.66 -17.49 -26.27
N ALA A 920 -22.03 -18.09 -27.28
CA ALA A 920 -22.63 -18.34 -28.59
C ALA A 920 -23.52 -19.59 -28.59
N ALA A 921 -23.08 -20.67 -27.97
CA ALA A 921 -23.84 -21.93 -27.89
C ALA A 921 -24.78 -22.00 -26.68
N ARG A 922 -24.76 -20.98 -25.80
CA ARG A 922 -25.57 -20.92 -24.57
C ARG A 922 -25.29 -22.08 -23.60
N ARG A 923 -24.03 -22.51 -23.50
CA ARG A 923 -23.61 -23.61 -22.64
C ARG A 923 -22.73 -23.11 -21.50
N VAL A 924 -22.92 -23.69 -20.32
CA VAL A 924 -22.00 -23.52 -19.18
C VAL A 924 -21.29 -24.84 -18.97
N TRP A 925 -20.01 -24.86 -19.30
CA TRP A 925 -19.12 -26.01 -19.19
C TRP A 925 -18.56 -26.13 -17.78
N TYR A 926 -18.31 -27.36 -17.35
CA TYR A 926 -17.66 -27.63 -16.07
C TYR A 926 -16.76 -28.86 -16.13
N VAL A 927 -15.80 -28.89 -15.21
CA VAL A 927 -15.00 -30.08 -14.93
C VAL A 927 -15.28 -30.61 -13.54
N ASP A 928 -15.44 -31.92 -13.44
CA ASP A 928 -15.64 -32.63 -12.18
C ASP A 928 -14.39 -33.41 -11.80
N THR A 929 -13.89 -33.18 -10.59
CA THR A 929 -12.74 -33.92 -10.04
C THR A 929 -13.11 -35.22 -9.34
N ALA A 930 -14.36 -35.41 -8.94
CA ALA A 930 -14.77 -36.61 -8.22
C ALA A 930 -14.79 -37.85 -9.13
N PHE A 931 -15.34 -37.71 -10.33
CA PHE A 931 -15.43 -38.77 -11.33
C PHE A 931 -14.50 -38.55 -12.53
N GLY A 932 -13.84 -37.38 -12.63
CA GLY A 932 -12.93 -37.07 -13.73
C GLY A 932 -13.69 -36.89 -15.04
N GLU A 933 -14.67 -36.00 -15.03
CA GLU A 933 -15.61 -35.80 -16.15
C GLU A 933 -15.62 -34.35 -16.63
N VAL A 934 -15.97 -34.15 -17.90
CA VAL A 934 -16.30 -32.84 -18.48
C VAL A 934 -17.74 -32.88 -18.91
N GLY A 935 -18.51 -31.87 -18.52
CA GLY A 935 -19.90 -31.73 -18.93
C GLY A 935 -20.30 -30.29 -19.18
N TYR A 936 -21.54 -30.10 -19.62
CA TYR A 936 -22.15 -28.78 -19.74
C TYR A 936 -23.64 -28.82 -19.41
N VAL A 937 -24.18 -27.65 -19.08
CA VAL A 937 -25.63 -27.38 -18.97
C VAL A 937 -26.05 -26.34 -19.99
N GLU A 938 -27.27 -26.47 -20.52
CA GLU A 938 -27.84 -25.51 -21.47
C GLU A 938 -28.62 -24.41 -20.74
N ARG A 939 -28.44 -23.14 -21.17
CA ARG A 939 -29.15 -21.99 -20.61
C ARG A 939 -30.56 -21.88 -21.22
N PRO A 940 -31.65 -21.82 -20.42
CA PRO A 940 -33.03 -21.78 -20.91
C PRO A 940 -33.33 -20.56 -21.79
N VAL A 941 -34.07 -20.74 -22.89
CA VAL A 941 -34.46 -19.67 -23.84
C VAL A 941 -35.44 -18.73 -23.12
N GLY A 942 -35.07 -17.45 -22.95
CA GLY A 942 -35.57 -16.60 -21.86
C GLY A 942 -37.03 -16.18 -21.92
N GLU A 943 -37.43 -15.42 -20.90
CA GLU A 943 -38.48 -14.38 -20.99
C GLU A 943 -37.88 -13.01 -20.68
#